data_AF-A0A7C5YQ45-F1
#
_entry.id   AF-A0A7C5YQ45-F1
#
_cell.length_a   1.000
_cell.length_b   1.000
_cell.length_c   1.000
_cell.angle_alpha   90.00
_cell.angle_beta   90.00
_cell.angle_gamma   90.00
#
_symmetry.space_group_name_H-M   'P 1'
#
loop_
_entity.id
_entity.type
_entity.pdbx_description
1 polymer ?
#
loop_
_entity_poly.entity_id
_entity_poly.type
_entity_poly.pdbx_seq_one_letter_code
_entity_poly.pdbx_strand_id
1 'polypeptide(L)'
;MVEKDKYILGLDLGANSIGWTILKTVSSQKEERLKPFAIERAGVRVFDAGVEGDIESGKDESRSVARREARGARRRLDRTARRLNHLFRLLQDAGLLPKDGSPERKSEGKKSAKERRLERQEQAQIRHKIINDLDKKFLAKLGKGDPLTFKKLPYLLRAKALNHKLEPYELGRALYHLAQRRGFLSNRKANSKKDEDLGVVKKGILELEGKMEELNARTLGEYFSKLNPEEERIRSRWTSREMYDKEFHSLWEAQAKHYPQILTEELKKKIWKAIFFQRPLKIQSHLIGKCEYEKGKKRAPQAILDYQRFRTLQQINNSYLISPDGEIIEFTPEQREKLLSELDKKAKISFKKAKKLLGLTKDYRFNFEKPDGEGEFLGNDTAEKLIKIFGDQWEKFSDQEKDQIVEDLLSIQHEKGLIKRGKEKWRLDDERAKKFAEIELEDGYGSLSRKALKKLLPLMAKGMKYMEAVQQVYPDRFKGDKLDYLPRVIESMPELTNPVVKRVLTELRKIVNEIIKKYGKPEMIRIELARDMKNTREKREELWKKNQENEKRRKEAVEKIIKEAGITSPSRADIEKYLLWEECNHQCPYTGKSINIKQLFSGEVDVEHIIPYSICLDNSYVNKTLCFHEENAKVKNNKTPWQAYGADEKKWNEILDRVKRFNGELAKEKLKKFQIKNPGELDGFVSSQLNDTKYASKLAKKYLGLLYGEEALSKIQTSKGGITAHLRDVWGLNRILRDGDAVERDGYEPKKQRDDHRHHAIDAICIALTDRSTVRMLSEASKRALLERKKRFADVPPPWDKFYEDVKKAIDQTIVSYRVSKKVNGPLHQDTFFSPPKEENGKMVCKVRKPLSNIKKGEIEDIVDEKVKEL
;
A
#
# COMPACT_ATOMS: atom_id res chain seq x y z
N MET A 1 -26.49 5.44 -46.44
CA MET A 1 -25.90 5.25 -45.09
C MET A 1 -24.42 5.54 -45.20
N VAL A 2 -23.94 6.64 -44.59
CA VAL A 2 -22.50 6.98 -44.61
C VAL A 2 -21.81 5.95 -43.71
N GLU A 3 -20.94 5.13 -44.30
CA GLU A 3 -20.03 4.25 -43.55
C GLU A 3 -19.26 5.15 -42.57
N LYS A 4 -19.51 5.01 -41.26
CA LYS A 4 -18.77 5.80 -40.27
C LYS A 4 -17.30 5.38 -40.33
N ASP A 5 -16.42 6.34 -40.63
CA ASP A 5 -14.97 6.14 -40.67
C ASP A 5 -14.49 5.39 -39.41
N LYS A 6 -13.87 4.23 -39.61
CA LYS A 6 -13.23 3.47 -38.53
C LYS A 6 -12.03 4.25 -38.01
N TYR A 7 -11.83 4.25 -36.69
CA TYR A 7 -10.74 4.99 -36.07
C TYR A 7 -10.11 4.26 -34.88
N ILE A 8 -8.85 4.59 -34.62
CA ILE A 8 -8.08 4.16 -33.43
C ILE A 8 -8.05 5.30 -32.42
N LEU A 9 -8.35 4.98 -31.17
CA LEU A 9 -8.21 5.89 -30.03
C LEU A 9 -6.93 5.57 -29.25
N GLY A 10 -5.98 6.51 -29.23
CA GLY A 10 -4.80 6.46 -28.37
C GLY A 10 -5.02 7.19 -27.06
N LEU A 11 -4.57 6.62 -25.95
CA LEU A 11 -4.72 7.20 -24.61
C LEU A 11 -3.41 7.07 -23.80
N ASP A 12 -2.81 8.22 -23.48
CA ASP A 12 -1.73 8.33 -22.50
C ASP A 12 -2.33 8.68 -21.12
N LEU A 13 -2.30 7.74 -20.18
CA LEU A 13 -2.90 7.93 -18.86
C LEU A 13 -1.80 8.24 -17.83
N GLY A 14 -1.70 9.50 -17.44
CA GLY A 14 -0.88 10.00 -16.32
C GLY A 14 -1.64 10.09 -15.00
N ALA A 15 -0.93 10.31 -13.89
CA ALA A 15 -1.54 10.44 -12.56
C ALA A 15 -2.39 11.72 -12.41
N ASN A 16 -2.04 12.77 -13.16
CA ASN A 16 -2.65 14.10 -13.14
C ASN A 16 -3.03 14.60 -14.55
N SER A 17 -2.86 13.78 -15.59
CA SER A 17 -3.14 14.15 -16.98
C SER A 17 -3.61 12.95 -17.79
N ILE A 18 -4.40 13.20 -18.84
CA ILE A 18 -4.71 12.22 -19.89
C ILE A 18 -4.50 12.87 -21.24
N GLY A 19 -3.53 12.37 -22.01
CA GLY A 19 -3.40 12.66 -23.43
C GLY A 19 -4.30 11.73 -24.24
N TRP A 20 -4.92 12.24 -25.31
CA TRP A 20 -5.74 11.43 -26.20
C TRP A 20 -5.60 11.87 -27.65
N THR A 21 -5.80 10.92 -28.58
CA THR A 21 -5.81 11.19 -30.02
C THR A 21 -6.78 10.27 -30.76
N ILE A 22 -7.29 10.74 -31.90
CA ILE A 22 -8.14 10.00 -32.82
C ILE A 22 -7.38 9.89 -34.15
N LEU A 23 -7.05 8.67 -34.55
CA LEU A 23 -6.46 8.39 -35.86
C LEU A 23 -7.48 7.78 -36.80
N LYS A 24 -7.68 8.39 -37.97
CA LYS A 24 -8.51 7.82 -39.04
C LYS A 24 -7.81 6.62 -39.65
N THR A 25 -8.58 5.58 -39.96
CA THR A 25 -8.06 4.33 -40.51
C THR A 25 -8.81 3.90 -41.76
N VAL A 26 -8.09 3.23 -42.66
CA VAL A 26 -8.71 2.50 -43.78
C VAL A 26 -8.66 1.02 -43.47
N SER A 27 -9.74 0.30 -43.78
CA SER A 27 -9.79 -1.16 -43.74
C SER A 27 -9.25 -1.68 -45.07
N SER A 28 -8.10 -2.34 -45.08
CA SER A 28 -7.66 -3.10 -46.27
C SER A 28 -8.37 -4.46 -46.26
N GLN A 29 -8.94 -4.89 -47.40
CA GLN A 29 -9.47 -6.26 -47.53
C GLN A 29 -8.36 -7.31 -47.71
N LYS A 30 -7.13 -6.89 -48.08
CA LYS A 30 -5.98 -7.78 -48.30
C LYS A 30 -5.08 -7.99 -47.08
N GLU A 31 -5.17 -7.09 -46.09
CA GLU A 31 -4.44 -7.17 -44.84
C GLU A 31 -5.47 -7.01 -43.73
N GLU A 32 -5.63 -7.99 -42.83
CA GLU A 32 -6.53 -7.93 -41.66
C GLU A 32 -6.08 -6.85 -40.64
N ARG A 33 -5.87 -5.60 -41.07
CA ARG A 33 -5.22 -4.55 -40.31
C ARG A 33 -5.84 -3.19 -40.57
N LEU A 34 -5.99 -2.42 -39.48
CA LEU A 34 -6.31 -1.01 -39.52
C LEU A 34 -5.05 -0.23 -39.86
N LYS A 35 -5.03 0.43 -41.04
CA LYS A 35 -3.91 1.30 -41.44
C LYS A 35 -4.27 2.77 -41.13
N PRO A 36 -3.59 3.43 -40.17
CA PRO A 36 -3.78 4.85 -39.91
C PRO A 36 -3.28 5.70 -41.08
N PHE A 37 -3.98 6.78 -41.43
CA PHE A 37 -3.57 7.68 -42.52
C PHE A 37 -3.70 9.17 -42.21
N ALA A 38 -4.37 9.56 -41.13
CA ALA A 38 -4.51 10.95 -40.72
C ALA A 38 -4.84 11.08 -39.23
N ILE A 39 -4.47 12.23 -38.64
CA ILE A 39 -4.89 12.63 -37.30
C ILE A 39 -6.17 13.44 -37.41
N GLU A 40 -7.27 12.95 -36.86
CA GLU A 40 -8.53 13.68 -36.79
C GLU A 40 -8.49 14.73 -35.69
N ARG A 41 -7.99 14.36 -34.51
CA ARG A 41 -7.89 15.27 -33.36
C ARG A 41 -6.97 14.74 -32.28
N ALA A 42 -6.32 15.64 -31.55
CA ALA A 42 -5.60 15.34 -30.32
C ALA A 42 -6.00 16.32 -29.20
N GLY A 43 -5.79 15.91 -27.95
CA GLY A 43 -6.16 16.72 -26.78
C GLY A 43 -5.47 16.27 -25.50
N VAL A 44 -5.46 17.15 -24.50
CA VAL A 44 -4.94 16.85 -23.16
C VAL A 44 -5.93 17.28 -22.10
N ARG A 45 -6.12 16.44 -21.09
CA ARG A 45 -6.98 16.70 -19.93
C ARG A 45 -6.17 16.65 -18.64
N VAL A 46 -6.01 17.78 -17.96
CA VAL A 46 -5.25 17.91 -16.71
C VAL A 46 -6.20 17.98 -15.49
N PHE A 47 -5.84 17.30 -14.40
CA PHE A 47 -6.64 17.22 -13.17
C PHE A 47 -5.80 16.94 -11.92
N ASP A 48 -6.35 17.25 -10.74
CA ASP A 48 -5.76 16.81 -9.47
C ASP A 48 -5.82 15.29 -9.34
N ALA A 49 -4.72 14.65 -8.95
CA ALA A 49 -4.60 13.21 -8.75
C ALA A 49 -5.45 12.63 -7.59
N GLY A 50 -6.27 13.44 -6.91
CA GLY A 50 -7.12 13.00 -5.80
C GLY A 50 -6.38 12.66 -4.49
N VAL A 51 -5.07 12.91 -4.45
CA VAL A 51 -4.17 12.80 -3.29
C VAL A 51 -3.51 14.15 -3.00
N GLU A 52 -2.78 14.23 -1.88
CA GLU A 52 -1.89 15.34 -1.50
C GLU A 52 -0.47 14.79 -1.31
N GLY A 53 0.55 15.60 -1.58
CA GLY A 53 1.96 15.18 -1.53
C GLY A 53 2.51 14.72 -2.88
N ASP A 54 3.77 14.30 -2.88
CA ASP A 54 4.47 13.88 -4.09
C ASP A 54 4.19 12.40 -4.43
N ILE A 55 3.64 12.21 -5.62
CA ILE A 55 3.25 10.91 -6.16
C ILE A 55 4.50 10.14 -6.62
N GLU A 56 5.48 10.78 -7.21
CA GLU A 56 6.63 10.06 -7.77
C GLU A 56 7.45 9.40 -6.65
N SER A 57 7.67 10.09 -5.52
CA SER A 57 8.36 9.53 -4.36
C SER A 57 7.52 8.62 -3.46
N GLY A 58 6.23 8.42 -3.77
CA GLY A 58 5.33 7.64 -2.92
C GLY A 58 5.00 8.30 -1.57
N LYS A 59 5.28 9.60 -1.42
CA LYS A 59 4.94 10.39 -0.22
C LYS A 59 3.52 10.98 -0.29
N ASP A 60 2.72 10.53 -1.25
CA ASP A 60 1.34 10.93 -1.38
C ASP A 60 0.42 10.25 -0.34
N GLU A 61 -0.55 11.02 0.12
CA GLU A 61 -1.58 10.54 1.02
C GLU A 61 -2.97 10.88 0.48
N SER A 62 -3.93 9.98 0.74
CA SER A 62 -5.31 10.28 0.42
C SER A 62 -5.82 11.43 1.29
N ARG A 63 -6.41 12.44 0.66
CA ARG A 63 -7.13 13.54 1.36
C ARG A 63 -8.22 13.04 2.33
N SER A 64 -8.65 11.78 2.18
CA SER A 64 -9.59 11.14 3.11
C SER A 64 -8.98 10.77 4.46
N VAL A 65 -7.65 10.67 4.58
CA VAL A 65 -6.94 10.35 5.83
C VAL A 65 -7.06 11.50 6.82
N ALA A 66 -6.59 12.71 6.46
CA ALA A 66 -6.75 13.91 7.29
C ALA A 66 -8.21 14.13 7.73
N ARG A 67 -9.17 13.97 6.80
CA ARG A 67 -10.61 14.04 7.12
C ARG A 67 -11.06 12.97 8.11
N ARG A 68 -10.54 11.74 8.00
CA ARG A 68 -10.85 10.61 8.90
C ARG A 68 -10.27 10.85 10.29
N GLU A 69 -9.06 11.36 10.39
CA GLU A 69 -8.38 11.69 11.65
C GLU A 69 -9.09 12.82 12.39
N ALA A 70 -9.37 13.93 11.70
CA ALA A 70 -10.12 15.04 12.27
C ALA A 70 -11.52 14.58 12.74
N ARG A 71 -12.19 13.70 11.99
CA ARG A 71 -13.46 13.08 12.42
C ARG A 71 -13.28 12.17 13.64
N GLY A 72 -12.18 11.43 13.71
CA GLY A 72 -11.79 10.62 14.87
C GLY A 72 -11.62 11.47 16.11
N ALA A 73 -10.82 12.53 16.03
CA ALA A 73 -10.59 13.50 17.09
C ALA A 73 -11.90 14.14 17.57
N ARG A 74 -12.74 14.66 16.66
CA ARG A 74 -14.06 15.21 17.01
C ARG A 74 -14.94 14.22 17.77
N ARG A 75 -14.98 12.95 17.34
CA ARG A 75 -15.74 11.89 18.05
C ARG A 75 -15.16 11.59 19.42
N ARG A 76 -13.83 11.57 19.58
CA ARG A 76 -13.18 11.36 20.88
C ARG A 76 -13.53 12.49 21.85
N LEU A 77 -13.39 13.75 21.41
CA LEU A 77 -13.71 14.93 22.20
C LEU A 77 -15.20 14.97 22.62
N ASP A 78 -16.12 14.79 21.67
CA ASP A 78 -17.57 14.75 21.96
C ASP A 78 -17.92 13.63 22.95
N ARG A 79 -17.36 12.44 22.79
CA ARG A 79 -17.60 11.31 23.70
C ARG A 79 -17.03 11.55 25.10
N THR A 80 -15.84 12.15 25.19
CA THR A 80 -15.26 12.55 26.48
C THR A 80 -16.11 13.60 27.17
N ALA A 81 -16.55 14.64 26.45
CA ALA A 81 -17.43 15.65 27.01
C ALA A 81 -18.76 15.06 27.52
N ARG A 82 -19.40 14.16 26.75
CA ARG A 82 -20.63 13.48 27.16
C ARG A 82 -20.43 12.58 28.38
N ARG A 83 -19.31 11.83 28.41
CA ARG A 83 -18.95 10.99 29.57
C ARG A 83 -18.82 11.83 30.82
N LEU A 84 -18.05 12.91 30.75
CA LEU A 84 -17.83 13.82 31.88
C LEU A 84 -19.13 14.46 32.33
N ASN A 85 -19.99 14.92 31.41
CA ASN A 85 -21.31 15.47 31.77
C ASN A 85 -22.22 14.44 32.42
N HIS A 86 -22.25 13.21 31.89
CA HIS A 86 -23.09 12.16 32.45
C HIS A 86 -22.65 11.78 33.87
N LEU A 87 -21.34 11.60 34.08
CA LEU A 87 -20.83 11.32 35.42
C LEU A 87 -21.04 12.50 36.37
N PHE A 88 -20.79 13.73 35.91
CA PHE A 88 -20.99 14.93 36.74
C PHE A 88 -22.40 14.98 37.32
N ARG A 89 -23.42 14.71 36.49
CA ARG A 89 -24.82 14.66 36.94
C ARG A 89 -25.09 13.51 37.90
N LEU A 90 -24.63 12.29 37.58
CA LEU A 90 -24.79 11.14 38.49
C LEU A 90 -24.21 11.43 39.88
N LEU A 91 -23.09 12.16 39.95
CA LEU A 91 -22.49 12.56 41.21
C LEU A 91 -23.30 13.67 41.92
N GLN A 92 -23.87 14.62 41.18
CA GLN A 92 -24.76 15.64 41.77
C GLN A 92 -26.05 15.02 42.34
N ASP A 93 -26.68 14.11 41.57
CA ASP A 93 -27.90 13.41 41.98
C ASP A 93 -27.67 12.56 43.23
N ALA A 94 -26.46 11.99 43.38
CA ALA A 94 -26.04 11.24 44.55
C ALA A 94 -25.55 12.11 45.72
N GLY A 95 -25.58 13.45 45.61
CA GLY A 95 -25.06 14.35 46.64
C GLY A 95 -23.53 14.36 46.79
N LEU A 96 -22.80 13.77 45.85
CA LEU A 96 -21.34 13.72 45.80
C LEU A 96 -20.72 14.92 45.07
N LEU A 97 -21.52 15.77 44.41
CA LEU A 97 -21.08 17.07 43.89
C LEU A 97 -22.15 18.14 44.14
N PRO A 98 -21.79 19.43 44.22
CA PRO A 98 -22.75 20.52 44.37
C PRO A 98 -23.72 20.57 43.19
N LYS A 99 -25.02 20.77 43.47
CA LYS A 99 -26.02 21.06 42.43
C LYS A 99 -25.66 22.37 41.73
N ASP A 100 -25.91 22.42 40.42
CA ASP A 100 -25.54 23.56 39.59
C ASP A 100 -26.67 24.61 39.42
N GLY A 101 -27.74 24.49 40.20
CA GLY A 101 -28.90 25.39 40.15
C GLY A 101 -29.75 25.25 38.88
N SER A 102 -29.46 24.25 38.03
CA SER A 102 -30.26 23.97 36.83
C SER A 102 -31.66 23.53 37.22
N PRO A 103 -32.74 24.04 36.58
CA PRO A 103 -34.06 23.45 36.74
C PRO A 103 -34.08 21.98 36.32
N GLU A 104 -34.88 21.14 36.99
CA GLU A 104 -35.11 19.76 36.59
C GLU A 104 -35.58 19.71 35.13
N ARG A 105 -34.91 18.89 34.31
CA ARG A 105 -35.22 18.84 32.89
C ARG A 105 -36.58 18.16 32.67
N LYS A 106 -37.62 18.96 32.45
CA LYS A 106 -38.82 18.49 31.73
C LYS A 106 -38.41 17.98 30.35
N SER A 107 -38.95 16.83 29.96
CA SER A 107 -38.69 16.21 28.67
C SER A 107 -39.38 16.99 27.54
N GLU A 108 -38.84 18.14 27.15
CA GLU A 108 -39.49 18.98 26.14
C GLU A 108 -38.68 19.05 24.83
N GLY A 109 -39.35 18.62 23.76
CA GLY A 109 -39.11 19.02 22.37
C GLY A 109 -37.91 18.42 21.64
N LYS A 110 -38.07 18.19 20.33
CA LYS A 110 -36.95 17.92 19.41
C LYS A 110 -36.09 19.18 19.25
N LYS A 111 -35.13 19.40 20.15
CA LYS A 111 -34.13 20.48 20.03
C LYS A 111 -33.31 20.35 18.75
N SER A 112 -33.05 21.46 18.06
CA SER A 112 -32.19 21.55 16.88
C SER A 112 -30.73 21.19 17.20
N ALA A 113 -29.90 20.97 16.17
CA ALA A 113 -28.48 20.69 16.36
C ALA A 113 -27.70 21.89 16.95
N LYS A 114 -28.13 23.12 16.66
CA LYS A 114 -27.52 24.36 17.15
C LYS A 114 -27.77 24.54 18.65
N GLU A 115 -29.02 24.39 19.10
CA GLU A 115 -29.40 24.49 20.52
C GLU A 115 -28.69 23.41 21.36
N ARG A 116 -28.64 22.17 20.86
CA ARG A 116 -27.89 21.10 21.53
C ARG A 116 -26.39 21.39 21.67
N ARG A 117 -25.81 22.19 20.77
CA ARG A 117 -24.40 22.59 20.84
C ARG A 117 -24.19 23.68 21.87
N LEU A 118 -25.07 24.68 21.91
CA LEU A 118 -25.00 25.79 22.86
C LEU A 118 -25.16 25.30 24.30
N GLU A 119 -26.19 24.48 24.58
CA GLU A 119 -26.39 23.88 25.91
C GLU A 119 -25.17 23.08 26.38
N ARG A 120 -24.49 22.39 25.47
CA ARG A 120 -23.30 21.60 25.82
C ARG A 120 -22.12 22.50 26.20
N GLN A 121 -22.00 23.65 25.55
CA GLN A 121 -20.96 24.63 25.83
C GLN A 121 -21.20 25.28 27.20
N GLU A 122 -22.43 25.71 27.47
CA GLU A 122 -22.84 26.23 28.79
C GLU A 122 -22.61 25.20 29.89
N GLN A 123 -23.04 23.95 29.69
CA GLN A 123 -22.80 22.87 30.65
C GLN A 123 -21.31 22.62 30.89
N ALA A 124 -20.49 22.71 29.84
CA ALA A 124 -19.05 22.54 29.98
C ALA A 124 -18.43 23.68 30.82
N GLN A 125 -18.90 24.91 30.64
CA GLN A 125 -18.47 26.09 31.42
C GLN A 125 -18.90 25.96 32.89
N ILE A 126 -20.17 25.64 33.16
CA ILE A 126 -20.70 25.46 34.51
C ILE A 126 -19.92 24.36 35.25
N ARG A 127 -19.77 23.20 34.62
CA ARG A 127 -19.00 22.08 35.17
C ARG A 127 -17.55 22.47 35.44
N HIS A 128 -16.92 23.23 34.53
CA HIS A 128 -15.54 23.69 34.73
C HIS A 128 -15.44 24.64 35.93
N LYS A 129 -16.37 25.58 36.05
CA LYS A 129 -16.47 26.52 37.18
C LYS A 129 -16.60 25.78 38.51
N ILE A 130 -17.59 24.90 38.64
CA ILE A 130 -17.86 24.14 39.89
C ILE A 130 -16.64 23.30 40.30
N ILE A 131 -16.02 22.59 39.36
CA ILE A 131 -14.84 21.77 39.66
C ILE A 131 -13.65 22.63 40.09
N ASN A 132 -13.41 23.77 39.44
CA ASN A 132 -12.33 24.67 39.83
C ASN A 132 -12.58 25.30 41.21
N ASP A 133 -13.82 25.68 41.50
CA ASP A 133 -14.20 26.28 42.79
C ASP A 133 -14.03 25.25 43.93
N LEU A 134 -14.40 23.99 43.69
CA LEU A 134 -14.11 22.88 44.61
C LEU A 134 -12.61 22.68 44.80
N ASP A 135 -11.84 22.64 43.71
CA ASP A 135 -10.39 22.43 43.80
C ASP A 135 -9.70 23.53 44.63
N LYS A 136 -10.13 24.80 44.48
CA LYS A 136 -9.66 25.92 45.32
C LYS A 136 -10.03 25.75 46.79
N LYS A 137 -11.27 25.34 47.09
CA LYS A 137 -11.72 25.09 48.47
C LYS A 137 -10.94 23.96 49.13
N PHE A 138 -10.72 22.86 48.40
CA PHE A 138 -9.96 21.72 48.93
C PHE A 138 -8.49 22.05 49.14
N LEU A 139 -7.89 22.86 48.27
CA LEU A 139 -6.53 23.37 48.50
C LEU A 139 -6.41 24.19 49.78
N ALA A 140 -7.34 25.13 50.00
CA ALA A 140 -7.33 25.95 51.21
C ALA A 140 -7.41 25.08 52.47
N LYS A 141 -8.23 24.03 52.45
CA LYS A 141 -8.36 23.05 53.55
C LYS A 141 -7.09 22.22 53.79
N LEU A 142 -6.26 22.01 52.77
CA LEU A 142 -5.00 21.27 52.89
C LEU A 142 -3.83 22.13 53.42
N GLY A 143 -4.03 23.44 53.64
CA GLY A 143 -2.98 24.35 54.13
C GLY A 143 -1.83 24.57 53.14
N LYS A 144 -2.01 24.17 51.87
CA LYS A 144 -0.99 24.20 50.82
C LYS A 144 -1.50 24.98 49.62
N GLY A 145 -1.10 26.25 49.54
CA GLY A 145 -1.40 27.14 48.41
C GLY A 145 -0.43 27.02 47.23
N ASP A 146 0.52 26.10 47.29
CA ASP A 146 1.57 26.01 46.30
C ASP A 146 1.05 25.41 44.96
N PRO A 147 1.56 25.87 43.81
CA PRO A 147 1.14 25.38 42.49
C PRO A 147 1.36 23.88 42.26
N LEU A 148 2.27 23.24 43.00
CA LEU A 148 2.57 21.81 42.88
C LEU A 148 1.43 20.97 43.46
N THR A 149 0.95 21.34 44.66
CA THR A 149 -0.16 20.69 45.34
C THR A 149 -1.44 20.79 44.52
N PHE A 150 -1.71 21.92 43.84
CA PHE A 150 -2.85 22.04 42.92
C PHE A 150 -2.81 21.01 41.78
N LYS A 151 -1.64 20.80 41.17
CA LYS A 151 -1.46 19.82 40.09
C LYS A 151 -1.70 18.38 40.58
N LYS A 152 -1.43 18.10 41.86
CA LYS A 152 -1.57 16.78 42.49
C LYS A 152 -2.92 16.53 43.17
N LEU A 153 -3.69 17.56 43.49
CA LEU A 153 -4.90 17.48 44.33
C LEU A 153 -5.80 16.27 44.03
N PRO A 154 -6.18 15.97 42.78
CA PRO A 154 -7.07 14.85 42.51
C PRO A 154 -6.44 13.48 42.82
N TYR A 155 -5.12 13.35 42.74
CA TYR A 155 -4.39 12.14 43.10
C TYR A 155 -4.25 12.02 44.62
N LEU A 156 -4.02 13.14 45.33
CA LEU A 156 -4.01 13.17 46.79
C LEU A 156 -5.36 12.73 47.38
N LEU A 157 -6.48 13.22 46.83
CA LEU A 157 -7.82 12.79 47.25
C LEU A 157 -8.03 11.28 46.98
N ARG A 158 -7.62 10.78 45.81
CA ARG A 158 -7.69 9.36 45.48
C ARG A 158 -6.86 8.50 46.44
N ALA A 159 -5.64 8.91 46.78
CA ALA A 159 -4.80 8.20 47.76
C ALA A 159 -5.43 8.21 49.16
N LYS A 160 -5.92 9.38 49.62
CA LYS A 160 -6.55 9.56 50.94
C LYS A 160 -7.81 8.70 51.11
N ALA A 161 -8.62 8.55 50.06
CA ALA A 161 -9.84 7.73 50.06
C ALA A 161 -9.60 6.23 50.32
N LEU A 162 -8.38 5.72 50.20
CA LEU A 162 -8.09 4.31 50.51
C LEU A 162 -8.06 4.03 52.02
N ASN A 163 -7.66 5.04 52.82
CA ASN A 163 -7.36 4.85 54.25
C ASN A 163 -8.23 5.72 55.16
N HIS A 164 -8.81 6.81 54.64
CA HIS A 164 -9.55 7.78 55.44
C HIS A 164 -10.91 8.10 54.82
N LYS A 165 -11.89 8.39 55.68
CA LYS A 165 -13.18 8.95 55.26
C LYS A 165 -12.95 10.29 54.54
N LEU A 166 -13.44 10.40 53.31
CA LEU A 166 -13.51 11.67 52.59
C LEU A 166 -14.85 12.34 52.78
N GLU A 167 -14.89 13.66 52.68
CA GLU A 167 -16.16 14.39 52.55
C GLU A 167 -16.86 14.03 51.23
N PRO A 168 -18.20 14.08 51.15
CA PRO A 168 -18.94 13.68 49.95
C PRO A 168 -18.44 14.35 48.65
N TYR A 169 -18.13 15.64 48.70
CA TYR A 169 -17.62 16.39 47.55
C TYR A 169 -16.15 16.08 47.20
N GLU A 170 -15.34 15.73 48.21
CA GLU A 170 -13.96 15.27 47.99
C GLU A 170 -13.98 13.90 47.28
N LEU A 171 -14.87 12.99 47.71
CA LEU A 171 -15.08 11.70 47.07
C LEU A 171 -15.61 11.84 45.64
N GLY A 172 -16.64 12.68 45.42
CA GLY A 172 -17.15 12.95 44.08
C GLY A 172 -16.07 13.53 43.16
N ARG A 173 -15.20 14.41 43.65
CA ARG A 173 -14.08 14.95 42.89
C ARG A 173 -13.03 13.90 42.53
N ALA A 174 -12.75 12.96 43.43
CA ALA A 174 -11.87 11.82 43.19
C ALA A 174 -12.43 10.88 42.10
N LEU A 175 -13.70 10.50 42.20
CA LEU A 175 -14.39 9.66 41.21
C LEU A 175 -14.51 10.37 39.83
N TYR A 176 -14.82 11.66 39.83
CA TYR A 176 -14.90 12.46 38.60
C TYR A 176 -13.57 12.48 37.84
N HIS A 177 -12.44 12.50 38.56
CA HIS A 177 -11.11 12.47 37.97
C HIS A 177 -10.85 11.18 37.17
N LEU A 178 -11.33 10.02 37.63
CA LEU A 178 -11.20 8.74 36.93
C LEU A 178 -11.90 8.75 35.54
N ALA A 179 -12.92 9.59 35.33
CA ALA A 179 -13.53 9.74 34.02
C ALA A 179 -12.74 10.64 33.06
N GLN A 180 -11.90 11.54 33.57
CA GLN A 180 -11.07 12.41 32.73
C GLN A 180 -10.01 11.60 32.00
N ARG A 181 -9.42 10.62 32.70
CA ARG A 181 -8.47 9.65 32.16
C ARG A 181 -8.82 8.28 32.72
N ARG A 182 -9.07 7.33 31.82
CA ARG A 182 -9.54 5.98 32.17
C ARG A 182 -8.63 4.87 31.64
N GLY A 183 -7.44 5.20 31.17
CA GLY A 183 -6.49 4.21 30.62
C GLY A 183 -6.88 3.58 29.28
N PHE A 184 -5.88 2.98 28.66
CA PHE A 184 -5.96 2.23 27.41
C PHE A 184 -6.61 0.86 27.64
N LEU A 185 -7.63 0.53 26.83
CA LEU A 185 -8.27 -0.79 26.86
C LEU A 185 -7.73 -1.61 25.70
N SER A 186 -7.00 -2.67 26.02
CA SER A 186 -6.45 -3.63 25.03
C SER A 186 -7.57 -4.32 24.25
N ASN A 187 -7.32 -4.59 22.97
CA ASN A 187 -8.18 -5.39 22.11
C ASN A 187 -7.31 -6.42 21.39
N ARG A 188 -7.67 -7.70 21.48
CA ARG A 188 -6.93 -8.80 20.86
C ARG A 188 -6.76 -8.59 19.35
N LYS A 189 -7.80 -8.11 18.66
CA LYS A 189 -7.74 -7.83 17.21
C LYS A 189 -6.99 -6.56 16.84
N ALA A 190 -6.55 -5.79 17.82
CA ALA A 190 -5.59 -4.71 17.61
C ALA A 190 -4.15 -5.20 17.81
N ASN A 191 -3.92 -6.29 18.55
CA ASN A 191 -2.60 -6.82 18.87
C ASN A 191 -1.89 -7.53 17.69
N SER A 192 -1.86 -6.97 16.49
CA SER A 192 -0.95 -7.53 15.49
C SER A 192 0.49 -7.27 15.94
N LYS A 193 1.36 -8.29 16.00
CA LYS A 193 2.82 -8.13 16.26
C LYS A 193 3.54 -7.12 15.36
N LYS A 194 2.87 -6.60 14.33
CA LYS A 194 3.33 -5.56 13.40
C LYS A 194 3.03 -4.12 13.84
N ASP A 195 2.27 -3.91 14.91
CA ASP A 195 1.92 -2.57 15.40
C ASP A 195 2.92 -2.16 16.49
N GLU A 196 4.04 -1.57 16.06
CA GLU A 196 5.12 -1.09 16.93
C GLU A 196 4.60 -0.17 18.05
N ASP A 197 3.60 0.67 17.74
CA ASP A 197 2.98 1.60 18.70
C ASP A 197 2.29 0.85 19.85
N LEU A 198 1.60 -0.26 19.57
CA LEU A 198 0.97 -1.08 20.62
C LEU A 198 2.01 -1.80 21.49
N GLY A 199 3.13 -2.20 20.91
CA GLY A 199 4.28 -2.72 21.64
C GLY A 199 4.80 -1.71 22.66
N VAL A 200 4.99 -0.45 22.23
CA VAL A 200 5.42 0.66 23.11
C VAL A 200 4.41 0.92 24.22
N VAL A 201 3.09 0.92 23.91
CA VAL A 201 2.04 1.12 24.93
C VAL A 201 2.07 0.01 25.97
N LYS A 202 2.15 -1.27 25.56
CA LYS A 202 2.19 -2.41 26.49
C LYS A 202 3.44 -2.38 27.35
N LYS A 203 4.61 -2.15 26.74
CA LYS A 203 5.88 -2.04 27.46
C LYS A 203 5.82 -0.93 28.50
N GLY A 204 5.33 0.25 28.13
CA GLY A 204 5.20 1.37 29.07
C GLY A 204 4.17 1.14 30.18
N ILE A 205 3.16 0.29 29.96
CA ILE A 205 2.23 -0.15 31.02
C ILE A 205 2.95 -1.07 32.02
N LEU A 206 3.71 -2.05 31.53
CA LEU A 206 4.47 -2.98 32.38
C LEU A 206 5.56 -2.25 33.19
N GLU A 207 6.28 -1.34 32.56
CA GLU A 207 7.27 -0.48 33.25
C GLU A 207 6.62 0.36 34.35
N LEU A 208 5.39 0.84 34.14
CA LEU A 208 4.65 1.57 35.16
C LEU A 208 4.20 0.65 36.30
N GLU A 209 3.77 -0.57 36.02
CA GLU A 209 3.40 -1.57 37.04
C GLU A 209 4.58 -1.87 37.95
N GLY A 210 5.78 -2.11 37.40
CA GLY A 210 7.00 -2.30 38.19
C GLY A 210 7.32 -1.10 39.08
N LYS A 211 7.22 0.13 38.57
CA LYS A 211 7.43 1.35 39.38
C LYS A 211 6.39 1.53 40.49
N MET A 212 5.16 1.08 40.28
CA MET A 212 4.12 1.10 41.31
C MET A 212 4.46 0.13 42.44
N GLU A 213 4.99 -1.04 42.11
CA GLU A 213 5.46 -2.05 43.07
C GLU A 213 6.67 -1.55 43.85
N GLU A 214 7.68 -0.97 43.19
CA GLU A 214 8.86 -0.38 43.83
C GLU A 214 8.51 0.67 44.90
N LEU A 215 7.50 1.51 44.62
CA LEU A 215 7.03 2.55 45.55
C LEU A 215 5.92 2.07 46.51
N ASN A 216 5.65 0.75 46.57
CA ASN A 216 4.60 0.13 47.38
C ASN A 216 3.26 0.88 47.25
N ALA A 217 2.84 1.16 46.01
CA ALA A 217 1.59 1.84 45.72
C ALA A 217 0.52 0.84 45.26
N ARG A 218 -0.59 0.76 45.99
CA ARG A 218 -1.70 -0.17 45.71
C ARG A 218 -2.52 0.24 44.49
N THR A 219 -2.59 1.55 44.24
CA THR A 219 -3.38 2.12 43.15
C THR A 219 -2.62 3.19 42.38
N LEU A 220 -3.09 3.49 41.17
CA LEU A 220 -2.50 4.49 40.31
C LEU A 220 -2.59 5.91 40.92
N GLY A 221 -3.66 6.22 41.64
CA GLY A 221 -3.82 7.50 42.35
C GLY A 221 -2.83 7.65 43.49
N GLU A 222 -2.60 6.59 44.24
CA GLU A 222 -1.60 6.54 45.31
C GLU A 222 -0.18 6.74 44.76
N TYR A 223 0.19 6.02 43.70
CA TYR A 223 1.47 6.20 43.01
C TYR A 223 1.68 7.64 42.53
N PHE A 224 0.72 8.19 41.76
CA PHE A 224 0.86 9.55 41.23
C PHE A 224 0.81 10.65 42.30
N SER A 225 0.30 10.37 43.49
CA SER A 225 0.33 11.33 44.60
C SER A 225 1.75 11.50 45.16
N LYS A 226 2.59 10.46 45.07
CA LYS A 226 3.97 10.42 45.58
C LYS A 226 4.98 11.12 44.65
N LEU A 227 4.75 11.14 43.34
CA LEU A 227 5.71 11.69 42.35
C LEU A 227 5.86 13.21 42.41
N ASN A 228 6.99 13.79 42.04
CA ASN A 228 7.17 15.24 41.90
C ASN A 228 6.94 15.73 40.45
N PRO A 229 5.86 16.49 40.13
CA PRO A 229 5.55 17.00 38.80
C PRO A 229 6.62 17.90 38.17
N GLU A 230 7.51 18.49 38.97
CA GLU A 230 8.59 19.37 38.49
C GLU A 230 9.81 18.57 38.00
N GLU A 231 10.11 17.46 38.66
CA GLU A 231 11.15 16.52 38.21
C GLU A 231 10.64 15.63 37.07
N GLU A 232 9.44 15.09 37.24
CA GLU A 232 8.85 14.17 36.28
C GLU A 232 7.37 14.43 36.04
N ARG A 233 7.04 14.72 34.78
CA ARG A 233 5.66 15.01 34.39
C ARG A 233 4.76 13.81 34.66
N ILE A 234 3.74 13.95 35.52
CA ILE A 234 2.78 12.87 35.82
C ILE A 234 2.11 12.32 34.54
N ARG A 235 1.79 13.20 33.59
CA ARG A 235 0.89 12.93 32.44
C ARG A 235 1.58 12.40 31.18
N SER A 236 2.77 11.79 31.27
CA SER A 236 3.55 11.22 30.16
C SER A 236 3.77 9.69 30.24
N ARG A 237 2.94 8.97 31.00
CA ARG A 237 3.04 7.52 31.16
C ARG A 237 1.83 6.80 30.56
N TRP A 238 2.07 5.62 29.99
CA TRP A 238 1.00 4.74 29.51
C TRP A 238 0.31 4.08 30.69
N THR A 239 -1.02 4.05 30.69
CA THR A 239 -1.83 3.50 31.80
C THR A 239 -2.87 2.55 31.24
N SER A 240 -3.04 1.40 31.87
CA SER A 240 -4.04 0.41 31.46
C SER A 240 -5.42 0.76 32.00
N ARG A 241 -6.47 0.32 31.30
CA ARG A 241 -7.86 0.42 31.76
C ARG A 241 -8.06 -0.32 33.09
N GLU A 242 -7.35 -1.43 33.27
CA GLU A 242 -7.45 -2.31 34.44
C GLU A 242 -6.92 -1.63 35.71
N MET A 243 -5.85 -0.84 35.63
CA MET A 243 -5.35 -0.05 36.76
C MET A 243 -6.43 0.88 37.33
N TYR A 244 -7.13 1.61 36.45
CA TYR A 244 -8.22 2.51 36.86
C TYR A 244 -9.43 1.74 37.37
N ASP A 245 -9.71 0.57 36.79
CA ASP A 245 -10.82 -0.30 37.19
C ASP A 245 -10.61 -0.85 38.61
N LYS A 246 -9.42 -1.42 38.88
CA LYS A 246 -9.00 -1.88 40.21
C LYS A 246 -9.08 -0.74 41.23
N GLU A 247 -8.52 0.42 40.89
CA GLU A 247 -8.56 1.59 41.76
C GLU A 247 -10.00 2.04 42.06
N PHE A 248 -10.89 2.09 41.05
CA PHE A 248 -12.30 2.44 41.28
C PHE A 248 -12.94 1.51 42.31
N HIS A 249 -12.71 0.20 42.19
CA HIS A 249 -13.24 -0.79 43.12
C HIS A 249 -12.66 -0.61 44.53
N SER A 250 -11.35 -0.43 44.67
CA SER A 250 -10.71 -0.19 45.98
C SER A 250 -11.22 1.07 46.66
N LEU A 251 -11.39 2.16 45.91
CA LEU A 251 -11.94 3.42 46.45
C LEU A 251 -13.40 3.25 46.88
N TRP A 252 -14.20 2.53 46.07
CA TRP A 252 -15.60 2.26 46.39
C TRP A 252 -15.73 1.43 47.66
N GLU A 253 -14.98 0.34 47.77
CA GLU A 253 -15.03 -0.56 48.93
C GLU A 253 -14.57 0.11 50.22
N ALA A 254 -13.55 0.96 50.16
CA ALA A 254 -13.08 1.73 51.32
C ALA A 254 -14.14 2.74 51.78
N GLN A 255 -14.74 3.50 50.85
CA GLN A 255 -15.66 4.59 51.19
C GLN A 255 -17.10 4.13 51.45
N ALA A 256 -17.54 3.02 50.87
CA ALA A 256 -18.88 2.47 51.07
C ALA A 256 -19.16 2.12 52.54
N LYS A 257 -18.12 1.77 53.31
CA LYS A 257 -18.21 1.55 54.77
C LYS A 257 -18.64 2.80 55.54
N HIS A 258 -18.33 3.99 55.02
CA HIS A 258 -18.64 5.27 55.66
C HIS A 258 -19.95 5.90 55.16
N TYR A 259 -20.42 5.51 53.97
CA TYR A 259 -21.62 6.06 53.33
C TYR A 259 -22.51 4.98 52.71
N PRO A 260 -22.96 3.94 53.45
CA PRO A 260 -23.72 2.82 52.90
C PRO A 260 -25.05 3.22 52.24
N GLN A 261 -25.66 4.31 52.72
CA GLN A 261 -26.91 4.87 52.21
C GLN A 261 -26.75 5.63 50.88
N ILE A 262 -25.54 6.13 50.58
CA ILE A 262 -25.25 6.84 49.32
C ILE A 262 -24.60 5.89 48.31
N LEU A 263 -23.61 5.11 48.75
CA LEU A 263 -22.76 4.27 47.91
C LEU A 263 -23.35 2.88 47.68
N THR A 264 -24.54 2.84 47.10
CA THR A 264 -25.26 1.58 46.79
C THR A 264 -24.63 0.83 45.61
N GLU A 265 -24.84 -0.49 45.54
CA GLU A 265 -24.37 -1.31 44.41
C GLU A 265 -25.00 -0.89 43.06
N GLU A 266 -26.21 -0.32 43.09
CA GLU A 266 -26.83 0.24 41.89
C GLU A 266 -26.08 1.48 41.40
N LEU A 267 -25.76 2.40 42.31
CA LEU A 267 -24.98 3.59 41.99
C LEU A 267 -23.56 3.23 41.51
N LYS A 268 -22.92 2.23 42.14
CA LYS A 268 -21.62 1.68 41.73
C LYS A 268 -21.65 1.27 40.27
N LYS A 269 -22.64 0.47 39.87
CA LYS A 269 -22.81 0.02 38.47
C LYS A 269 -23.04 1.19 37.51
N LYS A 270 -23.85 2.17 37.90
CA LYS A 270 -24.12 3.38 37.09
C LYS A 270 -22.85 4.22 36.88
N ILE A 271 -22.11 4.51 37.95
CA ILE A 271 -20.86 5.29 37.91
C ILE A 271 -19.76 4.54 37.16
N TRP A 272 -19.58 3.25 37.45
CA TRP A 272 -18.61 2.39 36.75
C TRP A 272 -18.87 2.40 35.24
N LYS A 273 -20.14 2.19 34.84
CA LYS A 273 -20.54 2.24 33.43
C LYS A 273 -20.28 3.62 32.83
N ALA A 274 -20.57 4.71 33.54
CA ALA A 274 -20.28 6.05 33.06
C ALA A 274 -18.77 6.25 32.80
N ILE A 275 -17.90 5.81 33.72
CA ILE A 275 -16.45 5.95 33.59
C ILE A 275 -15.91 5.05 32.47
N PHE A 276 -16.23 3.75 32.50
CA PHE A 276 -15.48 2.73 31.76
C PHE A 276 -16.15 2.31 30.44
N PHE A 277 -17.42 2.60 30.21
CA PHE A 277 -18.11 2.20 28.99
C PHE A 277 -17.42 2.74 27.72
N GLN A 278 -17.19 1.84 26.77
CA GLN A 278 -16.71 2.16 25.44
C GLN A 278 -17.61 1.49 24.41
N ARG A 279 -17.95 2.22 23.35
CA ARG A 279 -18.70 1.63 22.24
C ARG A 279 -17.87 0.53 21.58
N PRO A 280 -18.48 -0.60 21.20
CA PRO A 280 -17.78 -1.64 20.46
C PRO A 280 -17.25 -1.09 19.14
N LEU A 281 -16.20 -1.73 18.63
CA LEU A 281 -15.69 -1.42 17.29
C LEU A 281 -16.79 -1.66 16.26
N LYS A 282 -16.91 -0.75 15.29
CA LYS A 282 -17.87 -0.92 14.20
C LYS A 282 -17.40 -2.07 13.32
N ILE A 283 -18.30 -3.02 13.08
CA ILE A 283 -18.08 -4.08 12.11
C ILE A 283 -17.94 -3.45 10.72
N GLN A 284 -16.83 -3.71 10.04
CA GLN A 284 -16.53 -3.15 8.72
C GLN A 284 -16.94 -4.10 7.59
N SER A 285 -18.02 -4.85 7.76
CA SER A 285 -18.41 -5.90 6.82
C SER A 285 -18.77 -5.37 5.43
N HIS A 286 -19.06 -4.08 5.28
CA HIS A 286 -19.33 -3.42 4.00
C HIS A 286 -18.07 -3.16 3.17
N LEU A 287 -16.87 -3.23 3.79
CA LEU A 287 -15.59 -3.11 3.09
C LEU A 287 -15.12 -4.44 2.51
N ILE A 288 -15.75 -5.55 2.90
CA ILE A 288 -15.43 -6.87 2.37
C ILE A 288 -15.91 -6.91 0.91
N GLY A 289 -14.98 -7.21 0.00
CA GLY A 289 -15.28 -7.38 -1.41
C GLY A 289 -16.32 -8.48 -1.67
N LYS A 290 -16.96 -8.40 -2.82
CA LYS A 290 -17.92 -9.41 -3.28
C LYS A 290 -17.19 -10.52 -4.04
N CYS A 291 -17.75 -11.71 -3.97
CA CYS A 291 -17.32 -12.83 -4.79
C CYS A 291 -17.65 -12.53 -6.26
N GLU A 292 -16.71 -12.86 -7.14
CA GLU A 292 -16.88 -12.68 -8.58
C GLU A 292 -17.99 -13.58 -9.16
N TYR A 293 -18.17 -14.78 -8.60
CA TYR A 293 -19.11 -15.79 -9.12
C TYR A 293 -20.49 -15.76 -8.46
N GLU A 294 -20.54 -15.41 -7.18
CA GLU A 294 -21.78 -15.44 -6.41
C GLU A 294 -22.27 -14.00 -6.18
N LYS A 295 -23.12 -13.52 -7.09
CA LYS A 295 -23.63 -12.13 -7.10
C LYS A 295 -24.21 -11.77 -5.72
N GLY A 296 -23.70 -10.67 -5.16
CA GLY A 296 -24.13 -10.14 -3.86
C GLY A 296 -23.53 -10.84 -2.62
N LYS A 297 -22.84 -11.98 -2.78
CA LYS A 297 -22.17 -12.66 -1.66
C LYS A 297 -20.78 -12.06 -1.40
N LYS A 298 -20.43 -11.93 -0.12
CA LYS A 298 -19.12 -11.41 0.32
C LYS A 298 -18.06 -12.50 0.24
N ARG A 299 -16.81 -12.08 0.03
CA ARG A 299 -15.62 -12.93 0.09
C ARG A 299 -15.48 -13.58 1.47
N ALA A 300 -15.00 -14.81 1.48
CA ALA A 300 -14.71 -15.58 2.69
C ALA A 300 -13.42 -15.07 3.37
N PRO A 301 -13.33 -15.06 4.71
CA PRO A 301 -12.07 -14.81 5.40
C PRO A 301 -11.01 -15.84 4.96
N GLN A 302 -9.74 -15.45 4.88
CA GLN A 302 -8.68 -16.37 4.45
C GLN A 302 -8.45 -17.50 5.48
N ALA A 303 -8.63 -17.20 6.76
CA ALA A 303 -8.44 -18.15 7.86
C ALA A 303 -9.46 -19.30 7.93
N ILE A 304 -10.56 -19.30 7.16
CA ILE A 304 -11.51 -20.41 7.24
C ILE A 304 -10.93 -21.66 6.59
N LEU A 305 -11.27 -22.83 7.13
CA LEU A 305 -10.71 -24.11 6.70
C LEU A 305 -10.96 -24.37 5.20
N ASP A 306 -12.18 -24.08 4.71
CA ASP A 306 -12.53 -24.15 3.29
C ASP A 306 -11.60 -23.32 2.40
N TYR A 307 -11.22 -22.11 2.82
CA TYR A 307 -10.39 -21.24 2.01
C TYR A 307 -8.92 -21.66 2.05
N GLN A 308 -8.43 -22.09 3.22
CA GLN A 308 -7.11 -22.69 3.34
C GLN A 308 -6.98 -23.89 2.39
N ARG A 309 -7.95 -24.82 2.44
CA ARG A 309 -8.01 -26.00 1.59
C ARG A 309 -8.12 -25.67 0.10
N PHE A 310 -8.89 -24.63 -0.26
CA PHE A 310 -8.97 -24.16 -1.64
C PHE A 310 -7.61 -23.73 -2.19
N ARG A 311 -6.81 -22.98 -1.41
CA ARG A 311 -5.46 -22.56 -1.85
C ARG A 311 -4.54 -23.75 -2.02
N THR A 312 -4.57 -24.70 -1.09
CA THR A 312 -3.79 -25.93 -1.15
C THR A 312 -4.13 -26.71 -2.41
N LEU A 313 -5.42 -27.00 -2.65
CA LEU A 313 -5.87 -27.72 -3.84
C LEU A 313 -5.52 -26.99 -5.14
N GLN A 314 -5.64 -25.65 -5.16
CA GLN A 314 -5.24 -24.87 -6.33
C GLN A 314 -3.75 -25.00 -6.62
N GLN A 315 -2.89 -25.02 -5.61
CA GLN A 315 -1.45 -25.20 -5.81
C GLN A 315 -1.16 -26.62 -6.29
N ILE A 316 -1.70 -27.64 -5.61
CA ILE A 316 -1.45 -29.05 -5.90
C ILE A 316 -1.95 -29.46 -7.29
N ASN A 317 -3.17 -29.08 -7.67
CA ASN A 317 -3.73 -29.44 -8.99
C ASN A 317 -3.04 -28.70 -10.15
N ASN A 318 -2.27 -27.65 -9.87
CA ASN A 318 -1.43 -26.96 -10.87
C ASN A 318 0.03 -27.42 -10.82
N SER A 319 0.37 -28.34 -9.91
CA SER A 319 1.73 -28.83 -9.73
C SER A 319 1.96 -30.13 -10.49
N TYR A 320 3.15 -30.22 -11.08
CA TYR A 320 3.67 -31.40 -11.74
C TYR A 320 5.17 -31.50 -11.44
N LEU A 321 5.72 -32.69 -11.63
CA LEU A 321 7.13 -33.01 -11.47
C LEU A 321 7.86 -32.87 -12.81
N ILE A 322 9.12 -32.51 -12.74
CA ILE A 322 10.08 -32.49 -13.85
C ILE A 322 11.16 -33.50 -13.47
N SER A 323 11.33 -34.53 -14.29
CA SER A 323 12.37 -35.55 -14.11
C SER A 323 13.77 -34.97 -14.38
N PRO A 324 14.86 -35.68 -13.99
CA PRO A 324 16.23 -35.27 -14.33
C PRO A 324 16.45 -35.13 -15.84
N ASP A 325 15.75 -35.94 -16.63
CA ASP A 325 15.79 -35.95 -18.09
C ASP A 325 14.89 -34.86 -18.72
N GLY A 326 14.17 -34.10 -17.91
CA GLY A 326 13.32 -32.99 -18.34
C GLY A 326 11.88 -33.37 -18.69
N GLU A 327 11.47 -34.62 -18.44
CA GLU A 327 10.11 -35.08 -18.69
C GLU A 327 9.12 -34.52 -17.65
N ILE A 328 7.92 -34.18 -18.11
CA ILE A 328 6.83 -33.69 -17.26
C ILE A 328 6.02 -34.90 -16.76
N ILE A 329 5.96 -35.07 -15.45
CA ILE A 329 5.27 -36.17 -14.78
C ILE A 329 4.17 -35.60 -13.89
N GLU A 330 2.93 -36.04 -14.10
CA GLU A 330 1.80 -35.70 -13.22
C GLU A 330 1.83 -36.52 -11.92
N PHE A 331 1.23 -36.00 -10.84
CA PHE A 331 1.15 -36.74 -9.59
C PHE A 331 0.20 -37.92 -9.70
N THR A 332 0.58 -39.06 -9.13
CA THR A 332 -0.38 -40.17 -8.95
C THR A 332 -1.43 -39.80 -7.90
N PRO A 333 -2.63 -40.42 -7.93
CA PRO A 333 -3.66 -40.22 -6.92
C PRO A 333 -3.15 -40.42 -5.48
N GLU A 334 -2.31 -41.43 -5.26
CA GLU A 334 -1.75 -41.76 -3.94
C GLU A 334 -0.74 -40.70 -3.48
N GLN A 335 0.15 -40.26 -4.38
CA GLN A 335 1.10 -39.17 -4.10
C GLN A 335 0.35 -37.88 -3.73
N ARG A 336 -0.71 -37.58 -4.47
CA ARG A 336 -1.56 -36.42 -4.24
C ARG A 336 -2.26 -36.50 -2.88
N GLU A 337 -2.86 -37.65 -2.55
CA GLU A 337 -3.53 -37.84 -1.27
C GLU A 337 -2.56 -37.74 -0.08
N LYS A 338 -1.38 -38.35 -0.19
CA LYS A 338 -0.34 -38.30 0.85
C LYS A 338 0.13 -36.87 1.12
N LEU A 339 0.29 -36.07 0.07
CA LEU A 339 0.69 -34.67 0.22
C LEU A 339 -0.45 -33.81 0.79
N LEU A 340 -1.70 -34.05 0.38
CA LEU A 340 -2.87 -33.34 0.89
C LEU A 340 -3.13 -33.62 2.37
N SER A 341 -3.03 -34.88 2.82
CA SER A 341 -3.28 -35.25 4.22
C SER A 341 -2.29 -34.58 5.19
N GLU A 342 -1.04 -34.43 4.77
CA GLU A 342 -0.03 -33.67 5.53
C GLU A 342 -0.28 -32.15 5.48
N LEU A 343 -0.65 -31.60 4.33
CA LEU A 343 -0.94 -30.17 4.17
C LEU A 343 -2.23 -29.73 4.87
N ASP A 344 -3.18 -30.64 5.10
CA ASP A 344 -4.39 -30.36 5.89
C ASP A 344 -4.07 -30.14 7.38
N LYS A 345 -2.92 -30.63 7.86
CA LYS A 345 -2.46 -30.52 9.26
C LYS A 345 -1.36 -29.47 9.48
N LYS A 346 -0.66 -29.04 8.42
CA LYS A 346 0.51 -28.14 8.50
C LYS A 346 0.29 -26.88 7.67
N ALA A 347 0.79 -25.74 8.16
CA ALA A 347 0.73 -24.45 7.46
C ALA A 347 1.50 -24.47 6.14
N LYS A 348 2.61 -25.20 6.09
CA LYS A 348 3.46 -25.31 4.90
C LYS A 348 4.37 -26.53 4.95
N ILE A 349 4.75 -27.02 3.77
CA ILE A 349 5.73 -28.10 3.60
C ILE A 349 6.76 -27.64 2.58
N SER A 350 8.04 -27.59 2.97
CA SER A 350 9.11 -27.26 2.03
C SER A 350 9.23 -28.33 0.94
N PHE A 351 9.63 -27.94 -0.27
CA PHE A 351 9.77 -28.89 -1.37
C PHE A 351 10.72 -30.05 -1.05
N LYS A 352 11.79 -29.80 -0.29
CA LYS A 352 12.67 -30.87 0.23
C LYS A 352 11.91 -31.91 1.06
N LYS A 353 11.04 -31.46 1.97
CA LYS A 353 10.21 -32.36 2.80
C LYS A 353 9.13 -33.05 1.95
N ALA A 354 8.54 -32.36 0.98
CA ALA A 354 7.57 -32.94 0.06
C ALA A 354 8.18 -34.05 -0.79
N LYS A 355 9.38 -33.86 -1.36
CA LYS A 355 10.10 -34.92 -2.09
C LYS A 355 10.35 -36.15 -1.22
N LYS A 356 10.84 -35.94 0.02
CA LYS A 356 11.03 -37.02 0.99
C LYS A 356 9.72 -37.77 1.30
N LEU A 357 8.61 -37.03 1.47
CA LEU A 357 7.29 -37.61 1.71
C LEU A 357 6.82 -38.46 0.53
N LEU A 358 7.09 -38.01 -0.70
CA LEU A 358 6.71 -38.67 -1.94
C LEU A 358 7.68 -39.79 -2.37
N GLY A 359 8.79 -39.98 -1.65
CA GLY A 359 9.82 -40.99 -2.01
C GLY A 359 10.66 -40.61 -3.23
N LEU A 360 10.75 -39.32 -3.56
CA LEU A 360 11.47 -38.82 -4.74
C LEU A 360 12.94 -38.50 -4.43
N THR A 361 13.83 -38.71 -5.40
CA THR A 361 15.24 -38.29 -5.31
C THR A 361 15.37 -36.76 -5.40
N LYS A 362 16.55 -36.22 -5.11
CA LYS A 362 16.79 -34.77 -5.12
C LYS A 362 16.70 -34.16 -6.52
N ASP A 363 16.87 -34.96 -7.55
CA ASP A 363 17.01 -34.55 -8.94
C ASP A 363 15.67 -34.21 -9.59
N TYR A 364 14.56 -34.76 -9.05
CA TYR A 364 13.21 -34.35 -9.42
C TYR A 364 12.94 -32.93 -8.96
N ARG A 365 12.22 -32.15 -9.75
CA ARG A 365 11.84 -30.77 -9.41
C ARG A 365 10.35 -30.54 -9.57
N PHE A 366 9.76 -29.73 -8.69
CA PHE A 366 8.41 -29.24 -8.93
C PHE A 366 8.43 -28.09 -9.94
N ASN A 367 7.37 -27.93 -10.73
CA ASN A 367 7.23 -26.84 -11.71
C ASN A 367 7.36 -25.42 -11.12
N PHE A 368 7.02 -25.24 -9.84
CA PHE A 368 7.16 -23.98 -9.11
C PHE A 368 8.46 -23.90 -8.27
N GLU A 369 9.32 -24.91 -8.34
CA GLU A 369 10.58 -24.96 -7.59
C GLU A 369 11.65 -24.09 -8.25
N LYS A 370 12.15 -23.13 -7.47
CA LYS A 370 13.25 -22.27 -7.89
C LYS A 370 14.52 -23.10 -8.13
N PRO A 371 15.47 -22.61 -8.97
CA PRO A 371 16.72 -23.34 -9.25
C PRO A 371 17.61 -23.63 -8.04
N ASP A 372 17.47 -22.88 -6.95
CA ASP A 372 18.16 -23.10 -5.66
C ASP A 372 17.50 -24.19 -4.79
N GLY A 373 16.40 -24.80 -5.28
CA GLY A 373 15.61 -25.78 -4.54
C GLY A 373 14.78 -25.17 -3.41
N GLU A 374 14.64 -23.84 -3.37
CA GLU A 374 13.82 -23.15 -2.38
C GLU A 374 12.36 -23.04 -2.82
N GLY A 375 11.47 -23.32 -1.89
CA GLY A 375 10.02 -23.16 -2.05
C GLY A 375 9.24 -24.10 -1.14
N GLU A 376 7.94 -23.86 -1.08
CA GLU A 376 7.03 -24.58 -0.20
C GLU A 376 5.63 -24.72 -0.80
N PHE A 377 4.98 -25.83 -0.45
CA PHE A 377 3.55 -25.98 -0.56
C PHE A 377 2.88 -25.28 0.62
N LEU A 378 1.85 -24.49 0.33
CA LEU A 378 1.00 -23.87 1.32
C LEU A 378 -0.07 -24.87 1.74
N GLY A 379 -0.22 -25.05 3.06
CA GLY A 379 -1.22 -25.90 3.67
C GLY A 379 -2.17 -25.10 4.56
N ASN A 380 -2.67 -25.75 5.61
CA ASN A 380 -3.68 -25.20 6.50
C ASN A 380 -3.07 -24.62 7.78
N ASP A 381 -2.71 -23.34 7.74
CA ASP A 381 -2.13 -22.62 8.89
C ASP A 381 -3.10 -22.56 10.08
N THR A 382 -4.39 -22.45 9.80
CA THR A 382 -5.43 -22.39 10.84
C THR A 382 -5.55 -23.73 11.56
N ALA A 383 -5.59 -24.84 10.83
CA ALA A 383 -5.63 -26.16 11.43
C ALA A 383 -4.36 -26.45 12.24
N GLU A 384 -3.16 -26.13 11.74
CA GLU A 384 -1.92 -26.37 12.50
C GLU A 384 -1.92 -25.65 13.87
N LYS A 385 -2.35 -24.39 13.89
CA LYS A 385 -2.47 -23.61 15.13
C LYS A 385 -3.48 -24.21 16.10
N LEU A 386 -4.61 -24.71 15.59
CA LEU A 386 -5.66 -25.32 16.41
C LEU A 386 -5.25 -26.71 16.91
N ILE A 387 -4.58 -27.53 16.09
CA ILE A 387 -4.03 -28.83 16.48
C ILE A 387 -3.06 -28.68 17.65
N LYS A 388 -2.22 -27.64 17.67
CA LYS A 388 -1.31 -27.37 18.81
C LYS A 388 -2.03 -27.07 20.13
N ILE A 389 -3.29 -26.63 20.10
CA ILE A 389 -4.08 -26.35 21.30
C ILE A 389 -4.94 -27.55 21.70
N PHE A 390 -5.61 -28.15 20.73
CA PHE A 390 -6.60 -29.21 20.96
C PHE A 390 -5.99 -30.61 20.97
N GLY A 391 -4.80 -30.80 20.39
CA GLY A 391 -4.16 -32.10 20.24
C GLY A 391 -5.09 -33.11 19.55
N ASP A 392 -5.17 -34.31 20.10
CA ASP A 392 -5.98 -35.41 19.56
C ASP A 392 -7.49 -35.12 19.55
N GLN A 393 -7.98 -34.17 20.37
CA GLN A 393 -9.38 -33.76 20.33
C GLN A 393 -9.75 -33.13 18.97
N TRP A 394 -8.78 -32.55 18.27
CA TRP A 394 -9.01 -31.93 16.97
C TRP A 394 -9.53 -32.94 15.94
N GLU A 395 -9.00 -34.16 15.93
CA GLU A 395 -9.40 -35.19 14.97
C GLU A 395 -10.81 -35.72 15.26
N LYS A 396 -11.24 -35.68 16.53
CA LYS A 396 -12.57 -36.13 16.98
C LYS A 396 -13.68 -35.13 16.67
N PHE A 397 -13.36 -33.85 16.45
CA PHE A 397 -14.36 -32.85 16.09
C PHE A 397 -14.92 -33.07 14.68
N SER A 398 -16.23 -32.92 14.56
CA SER A 398 -16.91 -32.80 13.26
C SER A 398 -16.47 -31.54 12.50
N ASP A 399 -16.65 -31.52 11.19
CA ASP A 399 -16.31 -30.35 10.36
C ASP A 399 -17.08 -29.10 10.80
N GLN A 400 -18.32 -29.26 11.27
CA GLN A 400 -19.12 -28.15 11.79
C GLN A 400 -18.53 -27.57 13.10
N GLU A 401 -18.03 -28.43 13.99
CA GLU A 401 -17.37 -27.98 15.22
C GLU A 401 -16.06 -27.28 14.93
N LYS A 402 -15.25 -27.83 14.02
CA LYS A 402 -13.99 -27.21 13.56
C LYS A 402 -14.24 -25.83 12.98
N ASP A 403 -15.25 -25.69 12.11
CA ASP A 403 -15.67 -24.39 11.58
C ASP A 403 -16.12 -23.43 12.69
N GLN A 404 -16.89 -23.92 13.65
CA GLN A 404 -17.39 -23.09 14.74
C GLN A 404 -16.27 -22.62 15.69
N ILE A 405 -15.21 -23.42 15.90
CA ILE A 405 -14.01 -22.99 16.63
C ILE A 405 -13.34 -21.82 15.91
N VAL A 406 -13.19 -21.92 14.58
CA VAL A 406 -12.65 -20.83 13.75
C VAL A 406 -13.54 -19.59 13.81
N GLU A 407 -14.86 -19.75 13.75
CA GLU A 407 -15.80 -18.63 13.90
C GLU A 407 -15.72 -17.96 15.27
N ASP A 408 -15.55 -18.73 16.35
CA ASP A 408 -15.38 -18.18 17.69
C ASP A 408 -14.11 -17.30 17.75
N LEU A 409 -12.99 -17.77 17.17
CA LEU A 409 -11.75 -16.99 17.05
C LEU A 409 -11.91 -15.73 16.19
N LEU A 410 -12.67 -15.83 15.08
CA LEU A 410 -12.92 -14.74 14.14
C LEU A 410 -13.98 -13.75 14.61
N SER A 411 -14.86 -14.09 15.55
CA SER A 411 -15.97 -13.23 15.97
C SER A 411 -15.74 -12.57 17.34
N ILE A 412 -15.18 -13.30 18.31
CA ILE A 412 -14.96 -12.83 19.68
C ILE A 412 -13.75 -11.88 19.73
N GLN A 413 -13.99 -10.64 20.17
CA GLN A 413 -12.97 -9.56 20.14
C GLN A 413 -12.18 -9.44 21.46
N HIS A 414 -12.74 -9.93 22.56
CA HIS A 414 -12.17 -9.78 23.89
C HIS A 414 -11.52 -11.09 24.34
N GLU A 415 -10.28 -10.99 24.78
CA GLU A 415 -9.49 -12.12 25.27
C GLU A 415 -10.21 -12.89 26.38
N LYS A 416 -10.69 -12.19 27.43
CA LYS A 416 -11.47 -12.78 28.52
C LYS A 416 -12.71 -13.55 28.03
N GLY A 417 -13.40 -13.03 27.01
CA GLY A 417 -14.56 -13.68 26.42
C GLY A 417 -14.20 -14.98 25.70
N LEU A 418 -13.03 -15.03 25.06
CA LEU A 418 -12.55 -16.21 24.36
C LEU A 418 -11.98 -17.26 25.31
N ILE A 419 -11.29 -16.85 26.38
CA ILE A 419 -10.89 -17.75 27.48
C ILE A 419 -12.12 -18.42 28.07
N LYS A 420 -13.16 -17.64 28.41
CA LYS A 420 -14.43 -18.15 28.92
C LYS A 420 -15.06 -19.16 27.94
N ARG A 421 -15.12 -18.80 26.65
CA ARG A 421 -15.64 -19.67 25.59
C ARG A 421 -14.84 -20.97 25.44
N GLY A 422 -13.51 -20.89 25.52
CA GLY A 422 -12.59 -22.03 25.49
C GLY A 422 -12.85 -23.01 26.62
N LYS A 423 -13.01 -22.52 27.85
CA LYS A 423 -13.31 -23.35 29.03
C LYS A 423 -14.72 -23.95 28.99
N GLU A 424 -15.73 -23.13 28.74
CA GLU A 424 -17.13 -23.53 28.89
C GLU A 424 -17.63 -24.40 27.72
N LYS A 425 -17.30 -24.03 26.48
CA LYS A 425 -17.78 -24.76 25.30
C LYS A 425 -16.80 -25.83 24.84
N TRP A 426 -15.53 -25.46 24.73
CA TRP A 426 -14.50 -26.31 24.14
C TRP A 426 -13.71 -27.13 25.17
N ARG A 427 -14.07 -27.01 26.45
CA ARG A 427 -13.51 -27.79 27.58
C ARG A 427 -11.98 -27.74 27.67
N LEU A 428 -11.41 -26.59 27.34
CA LEU A 428 -9.98 -26.32 27.52
C LEU A 428 -9.66 -26.03 28.98
N ASP A 429 -8.50 -26.49 29.45
CA ASP A 429 -7.94 -26.07 30.73
C ASP A 429 -7.51 -24.58 30.71
N ASP A 430 -7.12 -24.06 31.87
CA ASP A 430 -6.76 -22.66 32.07
C ASP A 430 -5.59 -22.20 31.19
N GLU A 431 -4.60 -23.06 30.96
CA GLU A 431 -3.41 -22.72 30.19
C GLU A 431 -3.71 -22.74 28.69
N ARG A 432 -4.38 -23.80 28.21
CA ARG A 432 -4.82 -23.94 26.82
C ARG A 432 -5.85 -22.90 26.45
N ALA A 433 -6.76 -22.52 27.34
CA ALA A 433 -7.73 -21.46 27.09
C ALA A 433 -7.06 -20.08 26.93
N LYS A 434 -5.99 -19.80 27.70
CA LYS A 434 -5.16 -18.59 27.50
C LYS A 434 -4.45 -18.62 26.15
N LYS A 435 -3.75 -19.72 25.83
CA LYS A 435 -3.09 -19.91 24.52
C LYS A 435 -4.07 -19.84 23.35
N PHE A 436 -5.28 -20.38 23.51
CA PHE A 436 -6.36 -20.27 22.52
C PHE A 436 -6.78 -18.82 22.28
N ALA A 437 -6.85 -18.02 23.35
CA ALA A 437 -7.15 -16.60 23.27
C ALA A 437 -6.00 -15.78 22.64
N GLU A 438 -4.77 -16.28 22.64
CA GLU A 438 -3.61 -15.66 22.02
C GLU A 438 -3.43 -16.00 20.54
N ILE A 439 -4.12 -17.03 20.01
CA ILE A 439 -3.99 -17.41 18.60
C ILE A 439 -4.28 -16.21 17.69
N GLU A 440 -3.39 -15.94 16.75
CA GLU A 440 -3.63 -15.01 15.65
C GLU A 440 -3.87 -15.82 14.37
N LEU A 441 -5.05 -15.66 13.80
CA LEU A 441 -5.40 -16.27 12.52
C LEU A 441 -4.95 -15.39 11.36
N GLU A 442 -4.85 -15.98 10.17
CA GLU A 442 -4.51 -15.25 8.95
C GLU A 442 -5.53 -14.14 8.67
N ASP A 443 -5.06 -12.89 8.67
CA ASP A 443 -5.88 -11.73 8.35
C ASP A 443 -6.20 -11.67 6.86
N GLY A 444 -7.38 -11.14 6.54
CA GLY A 444 -7.78 -10.83 5.17
C GLY A 444 -8.93 -11.69 4.64
N TYR A 445 -9.29 -11.42 3.39
CA TYR A 445 -10.39 -12.08 2.70
C TYR A 445 -9.92 -12.61 1.35
N GLY A 446 -10.37 -13.81 1.03
CA GLY A 446 -10.05 -14.49 -0.22
C GLY A 446 -10.75 -13.91 -1.44
N SER A 447 -10.54 -14.50 -2.62
CA SER A 447 -11.23 -14.09 -3.86
C SER A 447 -12.68 -14.63 -3.95
N LEU A 448 -12.98 -15.72 -3.24
CA LEU A 448 -14.23 -16.46 -3.34
C LEU A 448 -15.11 -16.28 -2.10
N SER A 449 -16.43 -16.40 -2.26
CA SER A 449 -17.37 -16.52 -1.13
C SER A 449 -17.41 -17.95 -0.61
N ARG A 450 -17.90 -18.15 0.62
CA ARG A 450 -18.19 -19.50 1.15
C ARG A 450 -19.09 -20.31 0.24
N LYS A 451 -20.09 -19.68 -0.37
CA LYS A 451 -21.01 -20.35 -1.30
C LYS A 451 -20.28 -20.85 -2.56
N ALA A 452 -19.36 -20.04 -3.09
CA ALA A 452 -18.55 -20.46 -4.22
C ALA A 452 -17.57 -21.58 -3.85
N LEU A 453 -16.93 -21.50 -2.68
CA LEU A 453 -16.04 -22.54 -2.16
C LEU A 453 -16.77 -23.89 -2.03
N LYS A 454 -17.96 -23.90 -1.43
CA LYS A 454 -18.77 -25.13 -1.28
C LYS A 454 -19.10 -25.82 -2.61
N LYS A 455 -19.22 -25.07 -3.71
CA LYS A 455 -19.46 -25.63 -5.05
C LYS A 455 -18.17 -26.10 -5.73
N LEU A 456 -17.07 -25.38 -5.54
CA LEU A 456 -15.81 -25.61 -6.26
C LEU A 456 -14.91 -26.65 -5.60
N LEU A 457 -14.86 -26.68 -4.26
CA LEU A 457 -13.99 -27.58 -3.49
C LEU A 457 -14.21 -29.07 -3.82
N PRO A 458 -15.46 -29.58 -3.95
CA PRO A 458 -15.67 -31.00 -4.30
C PRO A 458 -15.08 -31.39 -5.66
N LEU A 459 -15.13 -30.48 -6.65
CA LEU A 459 -14.55 -30.73 -7.99
C LEU A 459 -13.02 -30.68 -7.93
N MET A 460 -12.47 -29.67 -7.26
CA MET A 460 -11.02 -29.54 -7.10
C MET A 460 -10.42 -30.67 -6.25
N ALA A 461 -11.17 -31.20 -5.29
CA ALA A 461 -10.75 -32.35 -4.50
C ALA A 461 -10.52 -33.60 -5.37
N LYS A 462 -11.22 -33.73 -6.50
CA LYS A 462 -11.04 -34.79 -7.50
C LYS A 462 -9.86 -34.57 -8.46
N GLY A 463 -9.09 -33.48 -8.30
CA GLY A 463 -7.93 -33.17 -9.13
C GLY A 463 -8.18 -32.12 -10.22
N MET A 464 -9.44 -31.71 -10.44
CA MET A 464 -9.80 -30.72 -11.46
C MET A 464 -9.12 -29.36 -11.22
N LYS A 465 -8.62 -28.73 -12.28
CA LYS A 465 -7.99 -27.41 -12.16
C LYS A 465 -9.06 -26.36 -11.86
N TYR A 466 -8.65 -25.29 -11.18
CA TYR A 466 -9.57 -24.25 -10.73
C TYR A 466 -10.42 -23.64 -11.87
N MET A 467 -9.82 -23.36 -13.03
CA MET A 467 -10.54 -22.73 -14.14
C MET A 467 -11.54 -23.69 -14.80
N GLU A 468 -11.22 -24.98 -14.87
CA GLU A 468 -12.13 -26.03 -15.36
C GLU A 468 -13.33 -26.15 -14.41
N ALA A 469 -13.09 -26.20 -13.10
CA ALA A 469 -14.16 -26.24 -12.10
C ALA A 469 -15.05 -24.99 -12.16
N VAL A 470 -14.46 -23.80 -12.41
CA VAL A 470 -15.23 -22.56 -12.62
C VAL A 470 -16.05 -22.62 -13.89
N GLN A 471 -15.52 -23.11 -15.00
CA GLN A 471 -16.24 -23.23 -16.27
C GLN A 471 -17.44 -24.17 -16.14
N GLN A 472 -17.28 -25.29 -15.42
CA GLN A 472 -18.36 -26.23 -15.16
C GLN A 472 -19.46 -25.65 -14.26
N VAL A 473 -19.10 -24.90 -13.21
CA VAL A 473 -20.06 -24.38 -12.23
C VAL A 473 -20.67 -23.03 -12.63
N TYR A 474 -19.93 -22.22 -13.41
CA TYR A 474 -20.29 -20.85 -13.80
C TYR A 474 -20.02 -20.58 -15.30
N PRO A 475 -20.66 -21.31 -16.23
CA PRO A 475 -20.41 -21.16 -17.67
C PRO A 475 -20.78 -19.76 -18.20
N ASP A 476 -21.84 -19.14 -17.66
CA ASP A 476 -22.31 -17.82 -18.12
C ASP A 476 -21.40 -16.64 -17.75
N ARG A 477 -20.37 -16.84 -16.92
CA ARG A 477 -19.41 -15.77 -16.56
C ARG A 477 -18.71 -15.18 -17.80
N PHE A 478 -18.53 -15.99 -18.83
CA PHE A 478 -17.80 -15.58 -20.04
C PHE A 478 -18.63 -14.69 -20.97
N LYS A 479 -19.95 -14.57 -20.75
CA LYS A 479 -20.85 -13.67 -21.49
C LYS A 479 -20.85 -12.29 -20.83
N GLY A 480 -20.20 -11.31 -21.46
CA GLY A 480 -20.10 -9.93 -20.95
C GLY A 480 -21.07 -8.98 -21.63
N ASP A 481 -21.83 -8.20 -20.85
CA ASP A 481 -22.73 -7.17 -21.39
C ASP A 481 -21.93 -6.10 -22.19
N LYS A 482 -22.35 -5.84 -23.43
CA LYS A 482 -21.80 -4.79 -24.30
C LYS A 482 -22.56 -3.49 -24.06
N LEU A 483 -21.88 -2.48 -23.51
CA LEU A 483 -22.46 -1.17 -23.21
C LEU A 483 -22.17 -0.13 -24.30
N ASP A 484 -23.04 0.87 -24.42
CA ASP A 484 -22.85 1.99 -25.35
C ASP A 484 -21.90 3.06 -24.82
N TYR A 485 -21.98 3.31 -23.52
CA TYR A 485 -21.16 4.28 -22.83
C TYR A 485 -20.60 3.67 -21.56
N LEU A 486 -19.45 4.17 -21.12
CA LEU A 486 -18.85 3.75 -19.87
C LEU A 486 -19.69 4.26 -18.68
N PRO A 487 -20.15 3.37 -17.77
CA PRO A 487 -20.92 3.75 -16.59
C PRO A 487 -20.03 4.45 -15.56
N ARG A 488 -20.55 4.99 -14.45
CA ARG A 488 -19.66 5.59 -13.43
C ARG A 488 -18.71 4.51 -12.90
N VAL A 489 -17.43 4.86 -12.72
CA VAL A 489 -16.40 3.93 -12.20
C VAL A 489 -16.84 3.26 -10.88
N ILE A 490 -17.57 3.95 -10.03
CA ILE A 490 -18.03 3.39 -8.75
C ILE A 490 -19.15 2.35 -8.90
N GLU A 491 -19.90 2.38 -10.01
CA GLU A 491 -20.96 1.42 -10.30
C GLU A 491 -20.37 0.12 -10.86
N SER A 492 -19.40 0.23 -11.77
CA SER A 492 -18.73 -0.92 -12.37
C SER A 492 -17.61 -1.51 -11.51
N MET A 493 -16.94 -0.67 -10.71
CA MET A 493 -15.78 -1.04 -9.89
C MET A 493 -15.90 -0.49 -8.47
N PRO A 494 -16.89 -0.94 -7.68
CA PRO A 494 -17.12 -0.45 -6.32
C PRO A 494 -15.95 -0.76 -5.36
N GLU A 495 -15.17 -1.79 -5.66
CA GLU A 495 -14.00 -2.22 -4.87
C GLU A 495 -12.74 -1.39 -5.14
N LEU A 496 -12.76 -0.48 -6.12
CA LEU A 496 -11.60 0.35 -6.43
C LEU A 496 -11.36 1.39 -5.32
N THR A 497 -10.36 1.13 -4.49
CA THR A 497 -9.99 1.97 -3.34
C THR A 497 -8.91 3.00 -3.66
N ASN A 498 -8.03 2.74 -4.63
CA ASN A 498 -6.95 3.66 -4.98
C ASN A 498 -7.52 4.99 -5.54
N PRO A 499 -7.35 6.13 -4.82
CA PRO A 499 -7.94 7.40 -5.21
C PRO A 499 -7.39 7.96 -6.53
N VAL A 500 -6.10 7.72 -6.83
CA VAL A 500 -5.45 8.17 -8.07
C VAL A 500 -6.04 7.43 -9.26
N VAL A 501 -6.04 6.10 -9.23
CA VAL A 501 -6.62 5.28 -10.31
C VAL A 501 -8.10 5.59 -10.50
N LYS A 502 -8.85 5.75 -9.40
CA LYS A 502 -10.27 6.11 -9.46
C LYS A 502 -10.50 7.47 -10.13
N ARG A 503 -9.68 8.47 -9.82
CA ARG A 503 -9.74 9.80 -10.45
C ARG A 503 -9.46 9.69 -11.95
N VAL A 504 -8.40 8.99 -12.33
CA VAL A 504 -7.96 8.82 -13.72
C VAL A 504 -9.04 8.11 -14.54
N LEU A 505 -9.55 6.96 -14.06
CA LEU A 505 -10.65 6.26 -14.75
C LEU A 505 -11.93 7.11 -14.84
N THR A 506 -12.17 8.02 -13.88
CA THR A 506 -13.32 8.93 -13.92
C THR A 506 -13.16 10.01 -15.00
N GLU A 507 -11.97 10.57 -15.16
CA GLU A 507 -11.70 11.55 -16.22
C GLU A 507 -11.60 10.85 -17.59
N LEU A 508 -10.99 9.66 -17.66
CA LEU A 508 -10.99 8.78 -18.84
C LEU A 508 -12.42 8.53 -19.34
N ARG A 509 -13.33 8.15 -18.43
CA ARG A 509 -14.74 7.94 -18.76
C ARG A 509 -15.36 9.15 -19.47
N LYS A 510 -15.07 10.36 -18.99
CA LYS A 510 -15.62 11.58 -19.57
C LYS A 510 -15.09 11.78 -20.98
N ILE A 511 -13.77 11.68 -21.17
CA ILE A 511 -13.12 11.82 -22.48
C ILE A 511 -13.69 10.79 -23.47
N VAL A 512 -13.65 9.50 -23.10
CA VAL A 512 -14.10 8.42 -23.98
C VAL A 512 -15.57 8.54 -24.32
N ASN A 513 -16.44 8.82 -23.35
CA ASN A 513 -17.88 8.97 -23.64
C ASN A 513 -18.17 10.17 -24.55
N GLU A 514 -17.47 11.31 -24.38
CA GLU A 514 -17.64 12.46 -25.28
C GLU A 514 -17.10 12.18 -26.69
N ILE A 515 -15.99 11.43 -26.80
CA ILE A 515 -15.49 10.95 -28.10
C ILE A 515 -16.52 10.02 -28.75
N ILE A 516 -17.09 9.06 -28.02
CA ILE A 516 -18.08 8.13 -28.54
C ILE A 516 -19.34 8.87 -29.02
N LYS A 517 -19.82 9.86 -28.27
CA LYS A 517 -20.97 10.69 -28.69
C LYS A 517 -20.74 11.38 -30.02
N LYS A 518 -19.52 11.89 -30.26
CA LYS A 518 -19.19 12.66 -31.46
C LYS A 518 -18.78 11.79 -32.64
N TYR A 519 -18.02 10.72 -32.42
CA TYR A 519 -17.37 9.92 -33.46
C TYR A 519 -17.87 8.47 -33.54
N GLY A 520 -18.75 8.02 -32.65
CA GLY A 520 -19.13 6.60 -32.52
C GLY A 520 -18.10 5.79 -31.74
N LYS A 521 -18.32 4.48 -31.57
CA LYS A 521 -17.38 3.61 -30.83
C LYS A 521 -16.07 3.45 -31.62
N PRO A 522 -14.88 3.56 -30.98
CA PRO A 522 -13.62 3.29 -31.64
C PRO A 522 -13.56 1.84 -32.12
N GLU A 523 -12.88 1.60 -33.24
CA GLU A 523 -12.62 0.24 -33.71
C GLU A 523 -11.51 -0.43 -32.88
N MET A 524 -10.60 0.37 -32.32
CA MET A 524 -9.52 -0.09 -31.45
C MET A 524 -9.16 1.00 -30.44
N ILE A 525 -8.90 0.60 -29.19
CA ILE A 525 -8.38 1.49 -28.15
C ILE A 525 -6.99 1.02 -27.73
N ARG A 526 -5.99 1.89 -27.85
CA ARG A 526 -4.62 1.64 -27.40
C ARG A 526 -4.32 2.54 -26.20
N ILE A 527 -3.88 1.93 -25.11
CA ILE A 527 -3.65 2.65 -23.85
C ILE A 527 -2.23 2.41 -23.33
N GLU A 528 -1.64 3.47 -22.79
CA GLU A 528 -0.45 3.38 -21.95
C GLU A 528 -0.75 4.07 -20.61
N LEU A 529 -0.26 3.49 -19.52
CA LEU A 529 -0.29 4.14 -18.22
C LEU A 529 1.12 4.64 -17.85
N ALA A 530 1.19 5.73 -17.09
CA ALA A 530 2.43 6.18 -16.48
C ALA A 530 2.91 5.18 -15.40
N ARG A 531 4.24 5.15 -15.16
CA ARG A 531 4.87 4.26 -14.18
C ARG A 531 4.35 4.48 -12.76
N ASP A 532 4.02 5.72 -12.40
CA ASP A 532 3.58 6.06 -11.04
C ASP A 532 2.16 5.58 -10.75
N MET A 533 1.33 5.38 -11.77
CA MET A 533 0.00 4.79 -11.60
C MET A 533 0.02 3.27 -11.54
N LYS A 534 1.07 2.68 -12.12
CA LYS A 534 1.25 1.23 -12.26
C LYS A 534 1.65 0.56 -10.95
N ASN A 535 2.29 1.31 -10.05
CA ASN A 535 2.91 0.80 -8.84
C ASN A 535 2.13 1.24 -7.58
N THR A 536 2.22 0.44 -6.51
CA THR A 536 1.69 0.83 -5.19
C THR A 536 2.51 1.97 -4.60
N ARG A 537 2.00 2.64 -3.56
CA ARG A 537 2.73 3.69 -2.84
C ARG A 537 4.08 3.20 -2.32
N GLU A 538 4.08 2.07 -1.62
CA GLU A 538 5.30 1.42 -1.09
C GLU A 538 6.30 1.10 -2.20
N LYS A 539 5.82 0.58 -3.34
CA LYS A 539 6.71 0.27 -4.47
C LYS A 539 7.28 1.52 -5.12
N ARG A 540 6.54 2.63 -5.16
CA ARG A 540 7.06 3.93 -5.62
C ARG A 540 8.14 4.46 -4.68
N GLU A 541 7.92 4.37 -3.37
CA GLU A 541 8.92 4.76 -2.38
C GLU A 541 10.21 3.93 -2.51
N GLU A 542 10.09 2.61 -2.65
CA GLU A 542 11.23 1.71 -2.90
C GLU A 542 11.98 2.10 -4.18
N LEU A 543 11.25 2.32 -5.29
CA LEU A 543 11.84 2.74 -6.55
C LEU A 543 12.51 4.12 -6.46
N TRP A 544 11.93 5.04 -5.70
CA TRP A 544 12.50 6.37 -5.46
C TRP A 544 13.79 6.29 -4.67
N LYS A 545 13.84 5.49 -3.60
CA LYS A 545 15.07 5.22 -2.83
C LYS A 545 16.14 4.60 -3.72
N LYS A 546 15.78 3.58 -4.52
CA LYS A 546 16.68 2.97 -5.51
C LYS A 546 17.20 3.98 -6.53
N ASN A 547 16.36 4.90 -7.00
CA ASN A 547 16.79 5.96 -7.92
C ASN A 547 17.78 6.92 -7.24
N GLN A 548 17.59 7.28 -5.97
CA GLN A 548 18.55 8.10 -5.22
C GLN A 548 19.88 7.38 -5.00
N GLU A 549 19.84 6.09 -4.65
CA GLU A 549 21.03 5.24 -4.52
C GLU A 549 21.78 5.12 -5.85
N ASN A 550 21.06 4.94 -6.96
CA ASN A 550 21.66 4.91 -8.30
C ASN A 550 22.29 6.24 -8.67
N GLU A 551 21.66 7.38 -8.34
CA GLU A 551 22.24 8.70 -8.56
C GLU A 551 23.50 8.91 -7.73
N LYS A 552 23.50 8.46 -6.47
CA LYS A 552 24.69 8.48 -5.61
C LYS A 552 25.82 7.64 -6.22
N ARG A 553 25.54 6.39 -6.61
CA ARG A 553 26.50 5.50 -7.29
C ARG A 553 27.06 6.11 -8.56
N ARG A 554 26.22 6.81 -9.34
CA ARG A 554 26.67 7.52 -10.55
C ARG A 554 27.61 8.68 -10.23
N LYS A 555 27.36 9.44 -9.16
CA LYS A 555 28.26 10.51 -8.71
C LYS A 555 29.60 9.95 -8.22
N GLU A 556 29.58 8.88 -7.44
CA GLU A 556 30.78 8.17 -7.01
C GLU A 556 31.58 7.64 -8.21
N ALA A 557 30.89 7.08 -9.22
CA ALA A 557 31.52 6.65 -10.45
C ALA A 557 32.18 7.82 -11.19
N VAL A 558 31.52 8.99 -11.28
CA VAL A 558 32.13 10.20 -11.88
C VAL A 558 33.42 10.59 -11.17
N GLU A 559 33.41 10.64 -9.83
CA GLU A 559 34.60 10.98 -9.03
C GLU A 559 35.74 9.99 -9.28
N LYS A 560 35.46 8.69 -9.31
CA LYS A 560 36.46 7.65 -9.58
C LYS A 560 36.97 7.71 -11.01
N ILE A 561 36.12 7.93 -12.01
CA ILE A 561 36.54 8.07 -13.41
C ILE A 561 37.49 9.28 -13.57
N ILE A 562 37.16 10.42 -12.96
CA ILE A 562 38.02 11.61 -13.00
C ILE A 562 39.39 11.31 -12.37
N LYS A 563 39.39 10.67 -11.20
CA LYS A 563 40.61 10.39 -10.43
C LYS A 563 41.51 9.33 -11.07
N GLU A 564 40.93 8.23 -11.55
CA GLU A 564 41.65 7.02 -11.94
C GLU A 564 41.85 6.89 -13.46
N ALA A 565 40.92 7.42 -14.27
CA ALA A 565 41.00 7.38 -15.73
C ALA A 565 41.48 8.70 -16.34
N GLY A 566 41.50 9.80 -15.58
CA GLY A 566 41.93 11.13 -16.04
C GLY A 566 40.95 11.82 -17.00
N ILE A 567 39.70 11.34 -17.08
CA ILE A 567 38.66 11.94 -17.92
C ILE A 567 38.02 13.09 -17.16
N THR A 568 38.23 14.33 -17.61
CA THR A 568 37.80 15.56 -16.91
C THR A 568 36.29 15.76 -16.87
N SER A 569 35.56 15.25 -17.86
CA SER A 569 34.09 15.33 -17.93
C SER A 569 33.46 14.03 -18.43
N PRO A 570 33.25 13.04 -17.55
CA PRO A 570 32.68 11.74 -17.93
C PRO A 570 31.27 11.86 -18.51
N SER A 571 31.04 11.27 -19.68
CA SER A 571 29.73 11.22 -20.32
C SER A 571 28.81 10.18 -19.65
N ARG A 572 27.50 10.21 -19.97
CA ARG A 572 26.57 9.16 -19.51
C ARG A 572 27.00 7.75 -19.94
N ALA A 573 27.65 7.62 -21.10
CA ALA A 573 28.15 6.34 -21.59
C ALA A 573 29.35 5.89 -20.75
N ASP A 574 30.26 6.80 -20.39
CA ASP A 574 31.43 6.49 -19.56
C ASP A 574 31.02 6.02 -18.17
N ILE A 575 30.03 6.69 -17.57
CA ILE A 575 29.46 6.31 -16.28
C ILE A 575 28.81 4.92 -16.37
N GLU A 576 28.02 4.64 -17.42
CA GLU A 576 27.41 3.30 -17.60
C GLU A 576 28.47 2.21 -17.77
N LYS A 577 29.51 2.49 -18.56
CA LYS A 577 30.62 1.58 -18.83
C LYS A 577 31.41 1.27 -17.56
N TYR A 578 31.68 2.27 -16.73
CA TYR A 578 32.32 2.12 -15.43
C TYR A 578 31.48 1.28 -14.45
N LEU A 579 30.17 1.52 -14.38
CA LEU A 579 29.29 0.74 -13.50
C LEU A 579 29.21 -0.73 -13.92
N LEU A 580 29.21 -1.01 -15.23
CA LEU A 580 29.28 -2.39 -15.74
C LEU A 580 30.64 -3.03 -15.45
N TRP A 581 31.72 -2.25 -15.45
CA TRP A 581 33.07 -2.74 -15.12
C TRP A 581 33.17 -3.19 -13.66
N GLU A 582 32.65 -2.40 -12.72
CA GLU A 582 32.54 -2.77 -11.31
C GLU A 582 31.62 -4.00 -11.11
N GLU A 583 30.50 -4.06 -11.84
CA GLU A 583 29.57 -5.20 -11.79
C GLU A 583 30.24 -6.50 -12.23
N CYS A 584 31.03 -6.46 -13.32
CA CYS A 584 31.70 -7.61 -13.89
C CYS A 584 33.01 -8.00 -13.17
N ASN A 585 33.28 -7.47 -11.96
CA ASN A 585 34.55 -7.68 -11.22
C ASN A 585 35.78 -7.36 -12.08
N HIS A 586 35.69 -6.29 -12.87
CA HIS A 586 36.78 -5.82 -13.74
C HIS A 586 37.22 -6.85 -14.79
N GLN A 587 36.37 -7.82 -15.15
CA GLN A 587 36.69 -8.89 -16.09
C GLN A 587 35.66 -8.95 -17.22
N CYS A 588 36.10 -9.28 -18.44
CA CYS A 588 35.19 -9.59 -19.52
C CYS A 588 34.42 -10.89 -19.21
N PRO A 589 33.08 -10.87 -19.16
CA PRO A 589 32.27 -12.06 -18.85
C PRO A 589 32.39 -13.17 -19.88
N TYR A 590 32.59 -12.81 -21.16
CA TYR A 590 32.69 -13.77 -22.25
C TYR A 590 34.07 -14.42 -22.34
N THR A 591 35.14 -13.64 -22.20
CA THR A 591 36.52 -14.12 -22.41
C THR A 591 37.28 -14.43 -21.13
N GLY A 592 36.85 -13.91 -19.97
CA GLY A 592 37.60 -14.03 -18.73
C GLY A 592 38.88 -13.19 -18.67
N LYS A 593 39.13 -12.30 -19.64
CA LYS A 593 40.29 -11.39 -19.57
C LYS A 593 40.00 -10.23 -18.62
N SER A 594 40.93 -9.90 -17.74
CA SER A 594 40.85 -8.72 -16.89
C SER A 594 40.90 -7.44 -17.74
N ILE A 595 40.14 -6.44 -17.33
CA ILE A 595 40.03 -5.13 -17.97
C ILE A 595 40.56 -4.13 -16.95
N ASN A 596 41.64 -3.43 -17.26
CA ASN A 596 42.05 -2.30 -16.42
C ASN A 596 41.29 -1.02 -16.80
N ILE A 597 41.31 -0.01 -15.93
CA ILE A 597 40.52 1.20 -16.12
C ILE A 597 40.90 2.01 -17.37
N LYS A 598 42.19 2.01 -17.78
CA LYS A 598 42.62 2.69 -19.01
C LYS A 598 42.09 1.96 -20.26
N GLN A 599 42.16 0.64 -20.26
CA GLN A 599 41.59 -0.21 -21.32
C GLN A 599 40.07 -0.08 -21.44
N LEU A 600 39.37 0.16 -20.33
CA LEU A 600 37.93 0.36 -20.34
C LEU A 600 37.52 1.54 -21.25
N PHE A 601 38.32 2.60 -21.29
CA PHE A 601 38.06 3.82 -22.06
C PHE A 601 38.88 3.95 -23.35
N SER A 602 39.75 2.98 -23.68
CA SER A 602 40.59 3.01 -24.90
C SER A 602 39.83 2.70 -26.20
N GLY A 603 38.60 2.17 -26.10
CA GLY A 603 37.82 1.66 -27.24
C GLY A 603 37.97 0.16 -27.47
N GLU A 604 38.85 -0.53 -26.74
CA GLU A 604 39.03 -1.99 -26.80
C GLU A 604 37.86 -2.78 -26.16
N VAL A 605 37.04 -2.11 -25.36
CA VAL A 605 35.92 -2.71 -24.63
C VAL A 605 34.62 -2.03 -25.06
N ASP A 606 33.60 -2.81 -25.36
CA ASP A 606 32.26 -2.36 -25.71
C ASP A 606 31.26 -2.62 -24.58
N VAL A 607 30.24 -1.78 -24.52
CA VAL A 607 28.99 -2.11 -23.82
C VAL A 607 28.13 -2.94 -24.77
N GLU A 608 27.91 -4.20 -24.42
CA GLU A 608 27.22 -5.19 -25.25
C GLU A 608 25.84 -5.54 -24.69
N HIS A 609 24.88 -5.82 -25.58
CA HIS A 609 23.57 -6.33 -25.20
C HIS A 609 23.59 -7.86 -25.06
N ILE A 610 23.30 -8.36 -23.85
CA ILE A 610 23.26 -9.81 -23.54
C ILE A 610 22.35 -10.52 -24.55
N ILE A 611 21.07 -10.12 -24.60
CA ILE A 611 20.16 -10.49 -25.68
C ILE A 611 20.21 -9.35 -26.71
N PRO A 612 20.49 -9.64 -27.99
CA PRO A 612 20.64 -8.62 -29.00
C PRO A 612 19.48 -7.62 -29.01
N TYR A 613 19.82 -6.32 -29.04
CA TYR A 613 18.83 -5.24 -29.03
C TYR A 613 17.84 -5.37 -30.20
N SER A 614 18.33 -5.83 -31.35
CA SER A 614 17.52 -6.06 -32.55
C SER A 614 16.41 -7.11 -32.36
N ILE A 615 16.50 -7.98 -31.35
CA ILE A 615 15.51 -9.03 -31.06
C ILE A 615 14.50 -8.55 -30.02
N CYS A 616 14.99 -7.92 -28.95
CA CYS A 616 14.17 -7.65 -27.76
C CYS A 616 13.81 -6.17 -27.54
N LEU A 617 14.46 -5.24 -28.27
CA LEU A 617 14.39 -3.78 -28.09
C LEU A 617 14.61 -3.33 -26.64
N ASP A 618 15.36 -4.13 -25.86
CA ASP A 618 15.64 -3.88 -24.45
C ASP A 618 17.02 -3.23 -24.29
N ASN A 619 17.03 -1.90 -24.12
CA ASN A 619 18.24 -1.12 -23.83
C ASN A 619 18.45 -0.90 -22.32
N SER A 620 17.76 -1.64 -21.46
CA SER A 620 17.92 -1.49 -20.02
C SER A 620 19.30 -1.98 -19.55
N TYR A 621 19.75 -1.45 -18.40
CA TYR A 621 21.00 -1.88 -17.77
C TYR A 621 21.05 -3.39 -17.50
N VAL A 622 19.89 -4.03 -17.23
CA VAL A 622 19.76 -5.48 -17.02
C VAL A 622 20.07 -6.27 -18.29
N ASN A 623 19.97 -5.67 -19.47
CA ASN A 623 20.33 -6.31 -20.73
C ASN A 623 21.73 -5.94 -21.23
N LYS A 624 22.51 -5.16 -20.47
CA LYS A 624 23.84 -4.71 -20.87
C LYS A 624 24.93 -5.41 -20.06
N THR A 625 26.09 -5.59 -20.68
CA THR A 625 27.30 -6.16 -20.09
C THR A 625 28.53 -5.56 -20.77
N LEU A 626 29.74 -5.89 -20.31
CA LEU A 626 30.97 -5.57 -21.05
C LEU A 626 31.41 -6.74 -21.94
N CYS A 627 32.07 -6.42 -23.05
CA CYS A 627 32.75 -7.37 -23.93
C CYS A 627 33.96 -6.70 -24.57
N PHE A 628 35.03 -7.43 -24.88
CA PHE A 628 36.09 -6.88 -25.74
C PHE A 628 35.55 -6.68 -27.16
N HIS A 629 35.92 -5.57 -27.79
CA HIS A 629 35.41 -5.17 -29.10
C HIS A 629 35.55 -6.27 -30.16
N GLU A 630 36.70 -6.94 -30.20
CA GLU A 630 36.93 -8.04 -31.14
C GLU A 630 36.01 -9.24 -30.91
N GLU A 631 35.83 -9.64 -29.64
CA GLU A 631 34.95 -10.75 -29.27
C GLU A 631 33.49 -10.39 -29.58
N ASN A 632 33.11 -9.13 -29.33
CA ASN A 632 31.79 -8.61 -29.64
C ASN A 632 31.52 -8.61 -31.14
N ALA A 633 32.44 -8.08 -31.95
CA ALA A 633 32.25 -7.93 -33.39
C ALA A 633 32.33 -9.28 -34.13
N LYS A 634 33.29 -10.14 -33.78
CA LYS A 634 33.60 -11.37 -34.54
C LYS A 634 32.81 -12.59 -34.08
N VAL A 635 32.55 -12.72 -32.77
CA VAL A 635 31.99 -13.96 -32.19
C VAL A 635 30.52 -13.77 -31.79
N LYS A 636 30.28 -12.84 -30.86
CA LYS A 636 28.96 -12.63 -30.26
C LYS A 636 27.99 -11.97 -31.25
N ASN A 637 28.37 -10.84 -31.83
CA ASN A 637 27.61 -10.08 -32.83
C ASN A 637 26.10 -10.06 -32.50
N ASN A 638 25.22 -10.27 -33.48
CA ASN A 638 23.77 -10.29 -33.28
C ASN A 638 23.23 -11.65 -32.77
N LYS A 639 24.04 -12.46 -32.07
CA LYS A 639 23.65 -13.77 -31.49
C LYS A 639 23.37 -13.65 -29.99
N THR A 640 22.61 -14.56 -29.40
CA THR A 640 22.52 -14.69 -27.94
C THR A 640 23.78 -15.36 -27.36
N PRO A 641 24.04 -15.29 -26.03
CA PRO A 641 25.20 -15.95 -25.44
C PRO A 641 25.19 -17.46 -25.71
N TRP A 642 24.02 -18.11 -25.62
CA TRP A 642 23.88 -19.53 -25.94
C TRP A 642 24.19 -19.82 -27.42
N GLN A 643 23.74 -18.99 -28.35
CA GLN A 643 24.06 -19.17 -29.77
C GLN A 643 25.54 -18.94 -30.08
N ALA A 644 26.22 -18.07 -29.33
CA ALA A 644 27.64 -17.77 -29.54
C ALA A 644 28.57 -18.79 -28.86
N TYR A 645 28.18 -19.34 -27.70
CA TYR A 645 29.07 -20.12 -26.82
C TYR A 645 28.51 -21.46 -26.35
N GLY A 646 27.23 -21.75 -26.58
CA GLY A 646 26.54 -22.93 -26.03
C GLY A 646 26.97 -24.27 -26.65
N ALA A 647 27.69 -24.26 -27.77
CA ALA A 647 28.27 -25.45 -28.37
C ALA A 647 29.51 -25.96 -27.62
N ASP A 648 30.19 -25.08 -26.86
CA ASP A 648 31.34 -25.44 -26.02
C ASP A 648 30.89 -25.42 -24.54
N GLU A 649 30.62 -26.61 -24.01
CA GLU A 649 30.10 -26.77 -22.66
C GLU A 649 31.04 -26.22 -21.58
N LYS A 650 32.36 -26.35 -21.78
CA LYS A 650 33.35 -25.83 -20.84
C LYS A 650 33.33 -24.31 -20.83
N LYS A 651 33.44 -23.68 -22.00
CA LYS A 651 33.41 -22.21 -22.13
C LYS A 651 32.07 -21.65 -21.65
N TRP A 652 30.97 -22.33 -21.94
CA TRP A 652 29.64 -21.97 -21.46
C TRP A 652 29.54 -21.92 -19.94
N ASN A 653 29.98 -22.98 -19.26
CA ASN A 653 29.97 -23.06 -17.80
C ASN A 653 30.86 -22.00 -17.16
N GLU A 654 32.04 -21.75 -17.73
CA GLU A 654 32.94 -20.68 -17.27
C GLU A 654 32.31 -19.28 -17.38
N ILE A 655 31.58 -19.00 -18.47
CA ILE A 655 30.83 -17.73 -18.63
C ILE A 655 29.78 -17.63 -17.53
N LEU A 656 28.99 -18.68 -17.31
CA LEU A 656 27.95 -18.67 -16.27
C LEU A 656 28.55 -18.48 -14.87
N ASP A 657 29.70 -19.08 -14.57
CA ASP A 657 30.38 -18.93 -13.27
C ASP A 657 30.98 -17.54 -13.07
N ARG A 658 31.41 -16.85 -14.13
CA ARG A 658 31.75 -15.42 -14.08
C ARG A 658 30.51 -14.57 -13.81
N VAL A 659 29.41 -14.82 -14.53
CA VAL A 659 28.16 -14.06 -14.37
C VAL A 659 27.50 -14.27 -13.00
N LYS A 660 27.58 -15.48 -12.43
CA LYS A 660 27.12 -15.77 -11.05
C LYS A 660 27.84 -14.92 -10.00
N ARG A 661 29.08 -14.50 -10.28
CA ARG A 661 29.91 -13.68 -9.40
C ARG A 661 29.72 -12.18 -9.61
N PHE A 662 28.86 -11.75 -10.53
CA PHE A 662 28.61 -10.31 -10.72
C PHE A 662 28.16 -9.63 -9.43
N ASN A 663 28.64 -8.41 -9.22
CA ASN A 663 28.33 -7.62 -8.05
C ASN A 663 26.97 -6.93 -8.20
N GLY A 664 26.15 -6.95 -7.14
CA GLY A 664 24.93 -6.15 -7.05
C GLY A 664 23.62 -6.90 -7.36
N GLU A 665 22.50 -6.22 -7.13
CA GLU A 665 21.17 -6.84 -7.07
C GLU A 665 20.68 -7.44 -8.40
N LEU A 666 21.21 -6.97 -9.52
CA LEU A 666 20.76 -7.36 -10.87
C LEU A 666 21.50 -8.59 -11.42
N ALA A 667 22.52 -9.10 -10.73
CA ALA A 667 23.33 -10.25 -11.16
C ALA A 667 22.45 -11.47 -11.47
N LYS A 668 21.44 -11.75 -10.62
CA LYS A 668 20.51 -12.86 -10.81
C LYS A 668 19.63 -12.69 -12.05
N GLU A 669 19.19 -11.48 -12.36
CA GLU A 669 18.38 -11.20 -13.55
C GLU A 669 19.21 -11.27 -14.83
N LYS A 670 20.45 -10.78 -14.78
CA LYS A 670 21.42 -10.92 -15.88
C LYS A 670 21.74 -12.38 -16.14
N LEU A 671 22.03 -13.17 -15.10
CA LEU A 671 22.29 -14.61 -15.24
C LEU A 671 21.15 -15.34 -15.95
N LYS A 672 19.89 -15.02 -15.62
CA LYS A 672 18.73 -15.60 -16.33
C LYS A 672 18.74 -15.25 -17.82
N LYS A 673 19.05 -14.01 -18.19
CA LYS A 673 19.18 -13.60 -19.60
C LYS A 673 20.32 -14.34 -20.31
N PHE A 674 21.45 -14.55 -19.63
CA PHE A 674 22.53 -15.38 -20.17
C PHE A 674 22.08 -16.81 -20.40
N GLN A 675 21.26 -17.40 -19.52
CA GLN A 675 20.82 -18.81 -19.60
C GLN A 675 19.71 -19.11 -20.63
N ILE A 676 19.23 -18.13 -21.40
CA ILE A 676 18.16 -18.35 -22.40
C ILE A 676 18.71 -19.21 -23.55
N LYS A 677 18.17 -20.43 -23.70
CA LYS A 677 18.59 -21.39 -24.73
C LYS A 677 17.70 -21.40 -25.98
N ASN A 678 16.39 -21.19 -25.81
CA ASN A 678 15.41 -21.41 -26.86
C ASN A 678 15.01 -20.11 -27.59
N PRO A 679 15.05 -20.06 -28.94
CA PRO A 679 14.55 -18.92 -29.70
C PRO A 679 13.06 -18.64 -29.51
N GLY A 680 12.23 -19.64 -29.22
CA GLY A 680 10.79 -19.45 -28.94
C GLY A 680 10.50 -18.63 -27.67
N GLU A 681 11.44 -18.58 -26.72
CA GLU A 681 11.37 -17.66 -25.58
C GLU A 681 11.57 -16.20 -26.00
N LEU A 682 12.16 -15.95 -27.19
CA LEU A 682 12.40 -14.61 -27.75
C LEU A 682 11.12 -13.96 -28.31
N ASP A 683 10.19 -14.73 -28.88
CA ASP A 683 8.88 -14.24 -29.33
C ASP A 683 8.01 -13.71 -28.17
N GLY A 684 8.22 -14.30 -26.98
CA GLY A 684 7.64 -13.81 -25.73
C GLY A 684 8.02 -12.37 -25.40
N PHE A 685 9.20 -11.88 -25.83
CA PHE A 685 9.65 -10.52 -25.54
C PHE A 685 8.80 -9.49 -26.27
N VAL A 686 8.53 -9.68 -27.57
CA VAL A 686 7.67 -8.78 -28.37
C VAL A 686 6.26 -8.71 -27.79
N SER A 687 5.67 -9.88 -27.47
CA SER A 687 4.35 -9.96 -26.83
C SER A 687 4.34 -9.29 -25.45
N SER A 688 5.45 -9.41 -24.69
CA SER A 688 5.58 -8.77 -23.38
C SER A 688 5.65 -7.25 -23.45
N GLN A 689 6.17 -6.66 -24.54
CA GLN A 689 6.23 -5.21 -24.69
C GLN A 689 4.86 -4.61 -25.07
N LEU A 690 4.03 -5.39 -25.76
CA LEU A 690 2.69 -5.03 -26.23
C LEU A 690 1.57 -5.36 -25.23
N ASN A 691 1.92 -5.89 -24.05
CA ASN A 691 0.97 -6.21 -22.99
C ASN A 691 1.51 -5.77 -21.63
N ASP A 692 0.80 -4.84 -20.98
CA ASP A 692 1.11 -4.44 -19.61
C ASP A 692 0.21 -5.16 -18.60
N THR A 693 0.82 -6.00 -17.78
CA THR A 693 0.12 -6.88 -16.83
C THR A 693 -0.07 -6.25 -15.45
N LYS A 694 0.33 -4.99 -15.25
CA LYS A 694 0.21 -4.30 -13.96
C LYS A 694 -1.24 -3.98 -13.59
N TYR A 695 -1.50 -3.84 -12.29
CA TYR A 695 -2.83 -3.72 -11.70
C TYR A 695 -3.68 -2.60 -12.33
N ALA A 696 -3.15 -1.39 -12.43
CA ALA A 696 -3.89 -0.25 -13.00
C ALA A 696 -4.21 -0.45 -14.48
N SER A 697 -3.28 -1.05 -15.25
CA SER A 697 -3.45 -1.34 -16.67
C SER A 697 -4.55 -2.39 -16.89
N LYS A 698 -4.58 -3.44 -16.04
CA LYS A 698 -5.66 -4.44 -16.02
C LYS A 698 -7.02 -3.81 -15.69
N LEU A 699 -7.09 -2.87 -14.74
CA LEU A 699 -8.34 -2.18 -14.41
C LEU A 699 -8.82 -1.29 -15.56
N ALA A 700 -7.93 -0.51 -16.18
CA ALA A 700 -8.28 0.33 -17.32
C ALA A 700 -8.79 -0.53 -18.49
N LYS A 701 -8.10 -1.63 -18.83
CA LYS A 701 -8.53 -2.59 -19.85
C LYS A 701 -9.89 -3.20 -19.52
N LYS A 702 -10.09 -3.67 -18.27
CA LYS A 702 -11.38 -4.22 -17.82
C LYS A 702 -12.50 -3.19 -17.92
N TYR A 703 -12.23 -1.94 -17.57
CA TYR A 703 -13.22 -0.87 -17.58
C TYR A 703 -13.62 -0.48 -19.01
N LEU A 704 -12.64 -0.27 -19.89
CA LEU A 704 -12.89 -0.01 -21.31
C LEU A 704 -13.56 -1.20 -22.00
N GLY A 705 -13.26 -2.42 -21.56
CA GLY A 705 -13.83 -3.66 -22.09
C GLY A 705 -15.35 -3.73 -22.00
N LEU A 706 -15.95 -2.98 -21.07
CA LEU A 706 -17.40 -2.86 -20.96
C LEU A 706 -18.07 -2.34 -22.25
N LEU A 707 -17.33 -1.65 -23.13
CA LEU A 707 -17.85 -1.16 -24.41
C LEU A 707 -18.00 -2.24 -25.48
N TYR A 708 -17.29 -3.37 -25.31
CA TYR A 708 -17.11 -4.39 -26.35
C TYR A 708 -17.56 -5.80 -25.93
N GLY A 709 -17.81 -6.05 -24.63
CA GLY A 709 -18.26 -7.35 -24.16
C GLY A 709 -17.19 -8.42 -24.40
N GLU A 710 -17.57 -9.52 -25.07
CA GLU A 710 -16.66 -10.63 -25.42
C GLU A 710 -15.50 -10.21 -26.34
N GLU A 711 -15.70 -9.17 -27.16
CA GLU A 711 -14.68 -8.64 -28.08
C GLU A 711 -13.63 -7.75 -27.37
N ALA A 712 -13.75 -7.52 -26.06
CA ALA A 712 -12.87 -6.60 -25.33
C ALA A 712 -11.37 -6.95 -25.43
N LEU A 713 -11.03 -8.24 -25.53
CA LEU A 713 -9.64 -8.69 -25.64
C LEU A 713 -9.01 -8.34 -26.99
N SER A 714 -9.80 -8.32 -28.07
CA SER A 714 -9.34 -7.98 -29.42
C SER A 714 -9.39 -6.48 -29.71
N LYS A 715 -10.28 -5.73 -29.04
CA LYS A 715 -10.49 -4.28 -29.28
C LYS A 715 -9.67 -3.35 -28.38
N ILE A 716 -9.02 -3.88 -27.33
CA ILE A 716 -8.26 -3.05 -26.36
C ILE A 716 -6.86 -3.60 -26.16
N GLN A 717 -5.87 -2.75 -26.46
CA GLN A 717 -4.45 -3.04 -26.34
C GLN A 717 -3.78 -2.13 -25.30
N THR A 718 -2.88 -2.71 -24.51
CA THR A 718 -2.11 -2.00 -23.47
C THR A 718 -0.62 -2.08 -23.79
N SER A 719 0.08 -0.98 -24.02
CA SER A 719 1.51 -0.99 -24.32
C SER A 719 2.38 -0.68 -23.08
N LYS A 720 3.65 -1.09 -23.13
CA LYS A 720 4.70 -0.56 -22.25
C LYS A 720 5.36 0.66 -22.90
N GLY A 721 5.72 1.65 -22.10
CA GLY A 721 6.28 2.93 -22.59
C GLY A 721 7.65 2.91 -23.23
N GLY A 722 8.33 1.75 -23.25
CA GLY A 722 9.60 1.63 -23.99
C GLY A 722 9.42 1.89 -25.48
N ILE A 723 8.37 1.30 -26.08
CA ILE A 723 8.13 1.39 -27.53
C ILE A 723 7.73 2.81 -27.93
N THR A 724 6.84 3.45 -27.18
CA THR A 724 6.35 4.80 -27.50
C THR A 724 7.45 5.85 -27.43
N ALA A 725 8.43 5.67 -26.55
CA ALA A 725 9.64 6.48 -26.51
C ALA A 725 10.51 6.28 -27.77
N HIS A 726 10.67 5.04 -28.25
CA HIS A 726 11.43 4.75 -29.47
C HIS A 726 10.75 5.32 -30.72
N LEU A 727 9.43 5.15 -30.87
CA LEU A 727 8.67 5.71 -31.99
C LEU A 727 8.78 7.24 -32.06
N ARG A 728 8.74 7.91 -30.91
CA ARG A 728 8.90 9.36 -30.81
C ARG A 728 10.28 9.85 -31.23
N ASP A 729 11.31 9.04 -30.97
CA ASP A 729 12.70 9.32 -31.32
C ASP A 729 12.93 9.15 -32.83
N VAL A 730 12.56 7.99 -33.39
CA VAL A 730 12.79 7.68 -34.82
C VAL A 730 12.00 8.60 -35.76
N TRP A 731 10.82 9.06 -35.36
CA TRP A 731 10.02 10.01 -36.16
C TRP A 731 10.30 11.48 -35.81
N GLY A 732 11.32 11.77 -34.99
CA GLY A 732 11.73 13.14 -34.68
C GLY A 732 10.74 13.96 -33.84
N LEU A 733 9.69 13.34 -33.30
CA LEU A 733 8.59 14.02 -32.59
C LEU A 733 9.04 14.71 -31.28
N ASN A 734 10.19 14.30 -30.73
CA ASN A 734 10.82 14.97 -29.58
C ASN A 734 11.15 16.46 -29.83
N ARG A 735 11.19 16.89 -31.09
CA ARG A 735 11.55 18.26 -31.50
C ARG A 735 10.36 19.23 -31.53
N ILE A 736 9.11 18.74 -31.55
CA ILE A 736 7.91 19.55 -31.82
C ILE A 736 7.65 20.61 -30.73
N LEU A 737 7.99 20.34 -29.47
CA LEU A 737 7.76 21.23 -28.32
C LEU A 737 9.05 21.83 -27.74
N ARG A 738 10.15 21.88 -28.51
CA ARG A 738 11.39 22.52 -28.10
C ARG A 738 11.45 23.94 -28.66
N ASP A 739 11.69 24.94 -27.81
CA ASP A 739 11.91 26.32 -28.25
C ASP A 739 13.35 26.51 -28.78
N GLY A 740 13.46 27.01 -30.01
CA GLY A 740 14.69 27.54 -30.61
C GLY A 740 15.69 26.51 -31.15
N ASP A 741 16.56 26.97 -32.07
CA ASP A 741 17.71 26.27 -32.66
C ASP A 741 18.80 25.94 -31.63
N ALA A 742 18.44 25.22 -30.56
CA ALA A 742 19.41 24.59 -29.68
C ALA A 742 20.09 23.46 -30.45
N VAL A 743 21.08 23.84 -31.25
CA VAL A 743 22.08 22.95 -31.85
C VAL A 743 22.60 22.03 -30.75
N GLU A 744 22.68 20.74 -31.05
CA GLU A 744 23.37 19.75 -30.23
C GLU A 744 24.83 20.17 -30.02
N ARG A 745 25.12 20.99 -29.01
CA ARG A 745 26.48 21.15 -28.49
C ARG A 745 26.72 20.07 -27.45
N ASP A 746 27.65 19.18 -27.77
CA ASP A 746 28.38 18.32 -26.84
C ASP A 746 27.56 17.42 -25.92
N GLY A 747 26.69 16.58 -26.49
CA GLY A 747 26.16 15.39 -25.79
C GLY A 747 25.30 15.67 -24.56
N TYR A 748 24.99 16.94 -24.29
CA TYR A 748 24.12 17.36 -23.21
C TYR A 748 22.69 17.44 -23.74
N GLU A 749 21.92 16.37 -23.61
CA GLU A 749 20.47 16.46 -23.79
C GLU A 749 19.94 17.54 -22.83
N PRO A 750 19.36 18.65 -23.33
CA PRO A 750 18.70 19.61 -22.47
C PRO A 750 17.62 18.85 -21.68
N LYS A 751 17.50 19.11 -20.38
CA LYS A 751 16.42 18.57 -19.55
C LYS A 751 15.11 18.77 -20.31
N LYS A 752 14.38 17.67 -20.59
CA LYS A 752 13.03 17.73 -21.16
C LYS A 752 12.26 18.77 -20.34
N GLN A 753 11.94 19.93 -20.92
CA GLN A 753 11.03 20.88 -20.30
C GLN A 753 9.67 20.17 -20.23
N ARG A 754 9.32 19.68 -19.04
CA ARG A 754 8.05 18.98 -18.77
C ARG A 754 6.90 19.96 -18.49
N ASP A 755 7.16 21.26 -18.68
CA ASP A 755 6.27 22.33 -18.28
C ASP A 755 5.09 22.49 -19.25
N ASP A 756 5.25 22.04 -20.50
CA ASP A 756 4.17 22.01 -21.49
C ASP A 756 3.44 20.66 -21.49
N HIS A 757 2.18 20.63 -21.04
CA HIS A 757 1.37 19.42 -21.01
C HIS A 757 1.01 18.82 -22.37
N ARG A 758 1.20 19.53 -23.49
CA ARG A 758 0.92 19.03 -24.84
C ARG A 758 1.75 17.80 -25.22
N HIS A 759 2.86 17.53 -24.53
CA HIS A 759 3.63 16.30 -24.74
C HIS A 759 2.79 15.03 -24.52
N HIS A 760 1.78 15.05 -23.65
CA HIS A 760 0.86 13.90 -23.48
C HIS A 760 0.05 13.59 -24.75
N ALA A 761 -0.25 14.59 -25.59
CA ALA A 761 -0.90 14.35 -26.87
C ALA A 761 0.05 13.70 -27.89
N ILE A 762 1.34 14.08 -27.89
CA ILE A 762 2.38 13.41 -28.69
C ILE A 762 2.47 11.94 -28.28
N ASP A 763 2.47 11.68 -26.98
CA ASP A 763 2.54 10.33 -26.42
C ASP A 763 1.31 9.52 -26.84
N ALA A 764 0.11 10.11 -26.78
CA ALA A 764 -1.12 9.48 -27.27
C ALA A 764 -1.07 9.12 -28.76
N ILE A 765 -0.44 9.94 -29.61
CA ILE A 765 -0.20 9.65 -31.03
C ILE A 765 0.71 8.43 -31.20
N CYS A 766 1.85 8.40 -30.50
CA CYS A 766 2.73 7.23 -30.53
C CYS A 766 2.02 5.97 -30.03
N ILE A 767 1.19 6.07 -28.98
CA ILE A 767 0.41 4.95 -28.43
C ILE A 767 -0.60 4.43 -29.47
N ALA A 768 -1.34 5.34 -30.12
CA ALA A 768 -2.29 4.97 -31.17
C ALA A 768 -1.60 4.26 -32.34
N LEU A 769 -0.33 4.55 -32.62
CA LEU A 769 0.45 3.91 -33.68
C LEU A 769 1.13 2.60 -33.24
N THR A 770 1.23 2.33 -31.94
CA THR A 770 1.95 1.16 -31.41
C THR A 770 1.20 -0.16 -31.64
N ASP A 771 1.70 -0.99 -32.56
CA ASP A 771 1.26 -2.37 -32.82
C ASP A 771 2.39 -3.35 -33.14
N ARG A 772 2.03 -4.62 -33.42
CA ARG A 772 3.00 -5.66 -33.78
C ARG A 772 3.88 -5.30 -34.97
N SER A 773 3.35 -4.60 -35.98
CA SER A 773 4.13 -4.24 -37.17
C SER A 773 5.08 -3.08 -36.89
N THR A 774 4.67 -2.06 -36.13
CA THR A 774 5.62 -1.00 -35.70
C THR A 774 6.74 -1.55 -34.83
N VAL A 775 6.47 -2.57 -33.98
CA VAL A 775 7.53 -3.25 -33.22
C VAL A 775 8.48 -4.04 -34.13
N ARG A 776 7.95 -4.77 -35.12
CA ARG A 776 8.76 -5.45 -36.14
C ARG A 776 9.60 -4.45 -36.96
N MET A 777 9.01 -3.33 -37.36
CA MET A 777 9.67 -2.25 -38.08
C MET A 777 10.84 -1.65 -37.28
N LEU A 778 10.65 -1.40 -35.97
CA LEU A 778 11.74 -0.96 -35.09
C LEU A 778 12.85 -2.02 -34.96
N SER A 779 12.47 -3.29 -34.83
CA SER A 779 13.42 -4.41 -34.79
C SER A 779 14.24 -4.51 -36.08
N GLU A 780 13.59 -4.43 -37.25
CA GLU A 780 14.25 -4.42 -38.56
C GLU A 780 15.13 -3.19 -38.76
N ALA A 781 14.65 -2.01 -38.37
CA ALA A 781 15.44 -0.78 -38.42
C ALA A 781 16.67 -0.87 -37.52
N SER A 782 16.57 -1.53 -36.36
CA SER A 782 17.72 -1.79 -35.50
C SER A 782 18.72 -2.77 -36.14
N LYS A 783 18.25 -3.83 -36.81
CA LYS A 783 19.11 -4.74 -37.58
C LYS A 783 19.85 -4.01 -38.70
N ARG A 784 19.14 -3.17 -39.46
CA ARG A 784 19.73 -2.37 -40.54
C ARG A 784 20.72 -1.32 -40.02
N ALA A 785 20.48 -0.76 -38.84
CA ALA A 785 21.40 0.22 -38.23
C ALA A 785 22.83 -0.31 -38.09
N LEU A 786 22.97 -1.60 -37.75
CA LEU A 786 24.26 -2.29 -37.64
C LEU A 786 25.00 -2.31 -38.98
N LEU A 787 24.28 -2.53 -40.09
CA LEU A 787 24.83 -2.54 -41.45
C LEU A 787 25.17 -1.12 -41.93
N GLU A 788 24.30 -0.15 -41.62
CA GLU A 788 24.43 1.25 -42.02
C GLU A 788 25.36 2.09 -41.11
N ARG A 789 26.03 1.46 -40.14
CA ARG A 789 26.88 2.13 -39.11
C ARG A 789 26.15 3.27 -38.38
N LYS A 790 24.84 3.14 -38.17
CA LYS A 790 24.00 4.07 -37.40
C LYS A 790 23.87 3.60 -35.94
N LYS A 791 23.76 4.54 -35.00
CA LYS A 791 23.82 4.25 -33.55
C LYS A 791 22.75 3.28 -33.03
N ARG A 792 21.48 3.41 -33.44
CA ARG A 792 20.37 2.63 -32.84
C ARG A 792 19.35 2.13 -33.85
N PHE A 793 18.91 2.99 -34.76
CA PHE A 793 17.94 2.66 -35.79
C PHE A 793 18.42 3.23 -37.13
N ALA A 794 18.23 2.44 -38.19
CA ALA A 794 18.20 2.94 -39.55
C ALA A 794 16.98 3.83 -39.75
N ASP A 795 16.89 4.48 -40.92
CA ASP A 795 15.75 5.34 -41.21
C ASP A 795 14.44 4.54 -41.22
N VAL A 796 13.43 5.07 -40.53
CA VAL A 796 12.12 4.43 -40.33
C VAL A 796 11.08 5.24 -41.09
N PRO A 797 10.41 4.65 -42.10
CA PRO A 797 9.42 5.39 -42.86
C PRO A 797 8.29 5.89 -41.96
N PRO A 798 7.81 7.14 -42.16
CA PRO A 798 6.68 7.65 -41.41
C PRO A 798 5.40 6.84 -41.74
N PRO A 799 4.39 6.86 -40.85
CA PRO A 799 3.13 6.15 -41.09
C PRO A 799 2.38 6.59 -42.37
N TRP A 800 2.51 7.86 -42.75
CA TRP A 800 1.99 8.45 -43.99
C TRP A 800 2.82 9.68 -44.39
N ASP A 801 2.60 10.18 -45.61
CA ASP A 801 3.29 11.36 -46.13
C ASP A 801 2.97 12.61 -45.31
N LYS A 802 3.97 13.46 -45.03
CA LYS A 802 3.83 14.67 -44.19
C LYS A 802 3.40 14.39 -42.74
N PHE A 803 3.58 13.16 -42.24
CA PHE A 803 3.27 12.79 -40.85
C PHE A 803 3.78 13.79 -39.80
N TYR A 804 5.03 14.22 -39.91
CA TYR A 804 5.62 15.15 -38.95
C TYR A 804 4.89 16.51 -38.92
N GLU A 805 4.55 17.04 -40.09
CA GLU A 805 3.81 18.30 -40.23
C GLU A 805 2.40 18.18 -39.67
N ASP A 806 1.72 17.05 -39.93
CA ASP A 806 0.40 16.77 -39.39
C ASP A 806 0.40 16.65 -37.86
N VAL A 807 1.42 15.99 -37.29
CA VAL A 807 1.58 15.93 -35.82
C VAL A 807 1.81 17.34 -35.29
N LYS A 808 2.73 18.11 -35.87
CA LYS A 808 3.01 19.49 -35.44
C LYS A 808 1.73 20.33 -35.45
N LYS A 809 0.98 20.31 -36.55
CA LYS A 809 -0.31 21.00 -36.69
C LYS A 809 -1.33 20.56 -35.64
N ALA A 810 -1.46 19.26 -35.40
CA ALA A 810 -2.38 18.74 -34.40
C ALA A 810 -2.00 19.16 -32.97
N ILE A 811 -0.70 19.22 -32.66
CA ILE A 811 -0.18 19.67 -31.36
C ILE A 811 -0.32 21.18 -31.18
N ASP A 812 -0.09 21.98 -32.21
CA ASP A 812 -0.31 23.43 -32.17
C ASP A 812 -1.79 23.77 -31.95
N GLN A 813 -2.70 22.94 -32.47
CA GLN A 813 -4.15 23.06 -32.26
C GLN A 813 -4.67 22.37 -30.98
N THR A 814 -3.79 21.73 -30.20
CA THR A 814 -4.18 20.96 -29.02
C THR A 814 -4.63 21.89 -27.89
N ILE A 815 -5.88 21.74 -27.46
CA ILE A 815 -6.43 22.46 -26.30
C ILE A 815 -6.15 21.65 -25.02
N VAL A 816 -5.40 22.24 -24.10
CA VAL A 816 -5.19 21.68 -22.76
C VAL A 816 -6.39 22.04 -21.87
N SER A 817 -7.18 21.03 -21.54
CA SER A 817 -8.37 21.18 -20.70
C SER A 817 -8.04 20.95 -19.23
N TYR A 818 -8.29 21.96 -18.38
CA TYR A 818 -8.09 21.83 -16.94
C TYR A 818 -9.40 21.50 -16.20
N ARG A 819 -9.30 20.60 -15.22
CA ARG A 819 -10.43 20.29 -14.32
C ARG A 819 -10.63 21.41 -13.31
N VAL A 820 -11.79 22.07 -13.37
CA VAL A 820 -12.20 23.07 -12.37
C VAL A 820 -12.80 22.38 -11.13
N SER A 821 -12.40 22.84 -9.94
CA SER A 821 -12.98 22.40 -8.66
C SER A 821 -13.82 23.53 -8.05
N LYS A 822 -15.15 23.40 -8.09
CA LYS A 822 -16.10 24.34 -7.45
C LYS A 822 -16.50 23.91 -6.03
N LYS A 823 -15.57 23.31 -5.28
CA LYS A 823 -15.85 22.85 -3.91
C LYS A 823 -15.82 24.02 -2.93
N VAL A 824 -16.88 24.15 -2.14
CA VAL A 824 -17.01 25.18 -1.08
C VAL A 824 -16.47 24.67 0.28
N ASN A 825 -16.12 23.39 0.38
CA ASN A 825 -15.62 22.78 1.61
C ASN A 825 -14.11 22.55 1.60
N GLY A 826 -13.46 22.82 2.74
CA GLY A 826 -12.02 22.66 2.95
C GLY A 826 -11.63 22.97 4.40
N PRO A 827 -10.34 22.91 4.74
CA PRO A 827 -9.83 23.49 5.99
C PRO A 827 -10.23 24.96 6.09
N LEU A 828 -10.78 25.38 7.23
CA LEU A 828 -11.25 26.76 7.45
C LEU A 828 -10.17 27.65 8.08
N HIS A 829 -9.29 27.06 8.90
CA HIS A 829 -8.18 27.72 9.59
C HIS A 829 -7.10 26.67 9.88
N GLN A 830 -5.91 27.13 10.27
CA GLN A 830 -4.81 26.26 10.73
C GLN A 830 -5.13 25.66 12.12
N ASP A 831 -4.48 24.55 12.47
CA ASP A 831 -4.77 23.81 13.71
C ASP A 831 -4.16 24.45 14.98
N THR A 832 -3.14 25.30 14.83
CA THR A 832 -2.44 25.96 15.94
C THR A 832 -3.33 27.00 16.61
N PHE A 833 -3.57 26.87 17.91
CA PHE A 833 -4.20 27.89 18.73
C PHE A 833 -3.16 28.89 19.22
N PHE A 834 -3.38 30.17 18.91
CA PHE A 834 -2.61 31.28 19.44
C PHE A 834 -3.33 31.94 20.62
N SER A 835 -2.60 32.69 21.44
CA SER A 835 -3.25 33.57 22.43
C SER A 835 -4.17 34.57 21.73
N PRO A 836 -5.14 35.17 22.46
CA PRO A 836 -5.79 36.38 21.97
C PRO A 836 -4.74 37.40 21.53
N PRO A 837 -4.98 38.11 20.41
CA PRO A 837 -4.03 39.07 19.90
C PRO A 837 -3.92 40.24 20.89
N LYS A 838 -2.69 40.68 21.14
CA LYS A 838 -2.37 41.84 21.98
C LYS A 838 -1.60 42.85 21.16
N GLU A 839 -1.79 44.13 21.45
CA GLU A 839 -1.02 45.18 20.82
C GLU A 839 0.32 45.34 21.57
N GLU A 840 1.43 45.18 20.86
CA GLU A 840 2.78 45.42 21.36
C GLU A 840 3.53 46.21 20.26
N ASN A 841 4.09 47.38 20.60
CA ASN A 841 4.81 48.27 19.68
C ASN A 841 4.02 48.64 18.39
N GLY A 842 2.71 48.91 18.52
CA GLY A 842 1.83 49.27 17.39
C GLY A 842 1.50 48.12 16.44
N LYS A 843 1.81 46.87 16.81
CA LYS A 843 1.48 45.67 16.04
C LYS A 843 0.65 44.70 16.89
N MET A 844 -0.33 44.06 16.25
CA MET A 844 -1.07 42.97 16.86
C MET A 844 -0.21 41.70 16.84
N VAL A 845 0.20 41.23 18.01
CA VAL A 845 1.00 40.03 18.19
C VAL A 845 0.20 38.95 18.92
N CYS A 846 0.51 37.69 18.63
CA CYS A 846 -0.05 36.55 19.34
C CYS A 846 1.08 35.68 19.89
N LYS A 847 0.85 35.11 21.07
CA LYS A 847 1.83 34.28 21.78
C LYS A 847 1.49 32.81 21.60
N VAL A 848 2.52 31.98 21.41
CA VAL A 848 2.42 30.51 21.32
C VAL A 848 3.49 29.87 22.19
N ARG A 849 3.18 28.77 22.87
CA ARG A 849 4.18 28.01 23.64
C ARG A 849 4.87 27.01 22.72
N LYS A 850 6.20 27.07 22.66
CA LYS A 850 7.05 26.11 21.94
C LYS A 850 8.02 25.42 22.91
N PRO A 851 8.34 24.12 22.71
CA PRO A 851 9.47 23.49 23.40
C PRO A 851 10.79 24.19 23.04
N LEU A 852 11.71 24.36 24.00
CA LEU A 852 13.02 24.99 23.78
C LEU A 852 13.79 24.34 22.62
N SER A 853 13.76 23.00 22.53
CA SER A 853 14.38 22.22 21.44
C SER A 853 13.88 22.57 20.04
N ASN A 854 12.72 23.22 19.93
CA ASN A 854 12.07 23.54 18.66
C ASN A 854 12.17 25.04 18.34
N ILE A 855 12.80 25.85 19.20
CA ILE A 855 13.05 27.27 18.96
C ILE A 855 14.23 27.36 17.99
N LYS A 856 14.04 28.10 16.89
CA LYS A 856 15.11 28.36 15.93
C LYS A 856 15.92 29.58 16.35
N LYS A 857 17.17 29.68 15.91
CA LYS A 857 18.06 30.82 16.21
C LYS A 857 17.42 32.19 15.94
N GLY A 858 16.66 32.32 14.85
CA GLY A 858 15.96 33.56 14.50
C GLY A 858 14.70 33.87 15.32
N GLU A 859 14.24 32.94 16.17
CA GLU A 859 13.05 33.11 17.02
C GLU A 859 13.40 33.43 18.49
N ILE A 860 14.70 33.48 18.83
CA ILE A 860 15.17 33.74 20.22
C ILE A 860 14.76 35.14 20.67
N GLU A 861 14.86 36.13 19.77
CA GLU A 861 14.48 37.50 20.07
C GLU A 861 12.99 37.68 20.38
N ASP A 862 12.15 36.76 19.90
CA ASP A 862 10.69 36.76 20.07
C ASP A 862 10.22 36.03 21.35
N ILE A 863 11.14 35.55 22.19
CA ILE A 863 10.82 34.90 23.46
C ILE A 863 10.30 35.95 24.45
N VAL A 864 9.08 35.73 24.95
CA VAL A 864 8.37 36.66 25.84
C VAL A 864 8.91 36.63 27.29
N ASP A 865 9.52 35.52 27.69
CA ASP A 865 10.06 35.35 29.04
C ASP A 865 11.56 35.66 29.02
N GLU A 866 11.95 36.81 29.58
CA GLU A 866 13.34 37.30 29.55
C GLU A 866 14.34 36.31 30.15
N LYS A 867 13.96 35.61 31.24
CA LYS A 867 14.85 34.62 31.85
C LYS A 867 15.09 33.42 30.94
N VAL A 868 14.05 33.00 30.21
CA VAL A 868 14.16 31.92 29.23
C VAL A 868 14.88 32.38 27.96
N LYS A 869 14.81 33.67 27.64
CA LYS A 869 15.52 34.26 26.51
C LYS A 869 17.03 34.35 26.76
N GLU A 870 17.45 34.60 28.00
CA GLU A 870 18.85 34.64 28.43
C GLU A 870 19.52 33.25 28.49
N LEU A 871 18.75 32.19 28.77
CA LEU A 871 19.20 30.79 28.83
C LEU A 871 19.41 30.17 27.44
#